data_AF-S3JAR2-F1
#
_entry.id   AF-S3JAR2-F1
#
_cell.length_a   1.000
_cell.length_b   1.000
_cell.length_c   1.000
_cell.angle_alpha   90.00
_cell.angle_beta   90.00
_cell.angle_gamma   90.00
#
_symmetry.space_group_name_H-M   'P 1'
#
loop_
_entity.id
_entity.type
_entity.pdbx_description
1 polymer ?
#
loop_
_entity_poly.entity_id
_entity_poly.type
_entity_poly.pdbx_seq_one_letter_code
_entity_poly.pdbx_strand_id
1 'polypeptide(L)'
;MIEVQLQPIEENFRAENYSYSTTIHQLFETQVEKTPNQIAVSFEDCCLTYRQLNDRANQIAHYLIELGVKPEQLIGICVERSLEMIIGVLGVLKAGGGYVPLDPAYPQERLKFILEDADISILLTQEKPLINLPLEQIKVIFLNKEQSLVQQSQENPKTAVSSDNLAYILYTSGSTGLPKGVLITHKGVVNLVQTEIKLFNLNPSSRVLQFASLNFDASVSEIFTAICSGSQLCLGNSNSLLPGDNLLNFLQKKAITHAQIPPSVLAVLPQAPLKHLQVLIVGGEACPPALMAQWSVGRRFFNAYGPTEATVDATIAECSPDSPLTIGRPLANTQAYILDESLKKVAVGVAGELHIGGVGLARGYLNRPELTAAKFIPHPFDDNPSAKLYKTGDLARYLPDGNIEWLGRIDFQVKIRGLRIELGEIEGILNENTAIHQAVVIVRQEQLNDPQLIAYAVINPTVKVEQVLAQWRDYLKEKLPHYMIPRALVILEKMPLTPNDKVDRAALAKLPLNYDTSRLVTPPRNPEEELLTAIWAEVLELEKVGIDENFFELGGHSLKVIALCKRLESYFEKKFAVETILDAATVAEFAEYLRKNHPELIEKIDKIKFNEVINPLIIDEDFIADSSLEIDSLSGCPYFPLSLTQQKRWSYEKSNTVIHFSGNFRRHYLKGNLNLAVLTASLNEIIYRHQILRVTFREVNGSPVQLINPYTEKNLPIIDLQPWPENQKSEELARLLQEIINQPFDLINGPLIRLILIRLDEKEHILLTHIHDIIIDNSSLTLFFKELELLYQAFVLGDSSPLPPLPIQYVDYVQWQLKSFSSQLIEPKINHYKRILEAGESPTLKIPPHLISPSKSGDKLSDSSVSSLGTNFDFEIPGDFTEKLNILCQEQRITLFMTALTAFAVLLYSYSGCEDIIIRAPRDARNHPHLKPLIGLISNIMLLRVSLSGNPTVRELLTQVRRVVLEALEYQDIPFEHLAKVIKPEYRLDNSSFKAVITVLSESPEEELKLPGLEVTSWEMEEFEVRPDLELILWENKTSPKPSLKGWWQYKKDYFELDSMTQINRDFMQIWSEIVTNPHQPVTIFQNLKNV
;
A
#
# COMPACT_ATOMS: atom_id res chain seq x y z
N MET A 1 18.02 -29.57 43.49
CA MET A 1 19.34 -29.63 42.84
C MET A 1 19.32 -30.78 41.85
N ILE A 2 18.96 -30.49 40.60
CA ILE A 2 19.25 -31.36 39.47
C ILE A 2 20.35 -30.61 38.74
N GLU A 3 21.59 -31.08 38.89
CA GLU A 3 22.73 -30.60 38.10
C GLU A 3 22.46 -30.99 36.65
N VAL A 4 21.90 -30.06 35.89
CA VAL A 4 21.96 -30.12 34.43
C VAL A 4 23.41 -29.84 34.08
N GLN A 5 24.14 -30.90 33.71
CA GLN A 5 25.47 -30.77 33.12
C GLN A 5 25.37 -29.85 31.90
N LEU A 6 25.90 -28.63 32.06
CA LEU A 6 26.22 -27.72 30.97
C LEU A 6 27.22 -28.43 30.07
N GLN A 7 26.77 -29.11 29.02
CA GLN A 7 27.66 -29.42 27.91
C GLN A 7 28.05 -28.07 27.29
N PRO A 8 29.34 -27.72 27.25
CA PRO A 8 29.76 -26.53 26.55
C PRO A 8 29.53 -26.79 25.06
N ILE A 9 28.63 -26.01 24.44
CA ILE A 9 28.74 -25.80 23.00
C ILE A 9 30.10 -25.11 22.84
N GLU A 10 31.09 -25.82 22.28
CA GLU A 10 32.34 -25.20 21.87
C GLU A 10 31.98 -23.97 21.02
N GLU A 11 32.35 -22.80 21.51
CA GLU A 11 32.06 -21.53 20.88
C GLU A 11 32.61 -21.58 19.45
N ASN A 12 31.71 -21.37 18.47
CA ASN A 12 31.95 -21.60 17.04
C ASN A 12 32.93 -20.58 16.43
N PHE A 13 34.16 -20.47 16.95
CA PHE A 13 35.25 -19.81 16.25
C PHE A 13 35.67 -20.69 15.07
N ARG A 14 35.34 -20.26 13.86
CA ARG A 14 35.79 -20.92 12.63
C ARG A 14 37.07 -20.25 12.15
N ALA A 15 38.21 -20.73 12.62
CA ALA A 15 39.50 -20.30 12.11
C ALA A 15 39.67 -20.75 10.65
N GLU A 16 39.80 -19.79 9.73
CA GLU A 16 40.20 -20.05 8.35
C GLU A 16 41.48 -19.28 8.03
N ASN A 17 42.46 -19.99 7.45
CA ASN A 17 43.74 -19.43 7.06
C ASN A 17 43.60 -18.62 5.77
N TYR A 18 43.06 -17.41 5.88
CA TYR A 18 43.11 -16.40 4.83
C TYR A 18 44.43 -15.61 4.92
N SER A 19 44.94 -15.16 3.77
CA SER A 19 46.15 -14.33 3.72
C SER A 19 45.85 -12.93 4.27
N TYR A 20 46.10 -12.72 5.56
CA TYR A 20 45.94 -11.40 6.20
C TYR A 20 47.00 -10.39 5.75
N SER A 21 47.92 -10.73 4.84
CA SER A 21 48.88 -9.77 4.26
C SER A 21 48.38 -9.11 2.98
N THR A 22 47.21 -9.50 2.46
CA THR A 22 46.67 -9.04 1.18
C THR A 22 45.59 -7.98 1.39
N THR A 23 45.56 -6.95 0.55
CA THR A 23 44.49 -5.93 0.54
C THR A 23 43.37 -6.31 -0.43
N ILE A 24 42.20 -5.68 -0.30
CA ILE A 24 41.05 -6.01 -1.15
C ILE A 24 41.31 -5.72 -2.65
N HIS A 25 42.04 -4.65 -2.97
CA HIS A 25 42.40 -4.34 -4.35
C HIS A 25 43.42 -5.34 -4.93
N GLN A 26 44.32 -5.90 -4.11
CA GLN A 26 45.25 -6.95 -4.54
C GLN A 26 44.51 -8.28 -4.83
N LEU A 27 43.45 -8.59 -4.08
CA LEU A 27 42.57 -9.72 -4.42
C LEU A 27 41.89 -9.51 -5.78
N PHE A 28 41.38 -8.31 -6.04
CA PHE A 28 40.84 -7.94 -7.34
C PHE A 28 41.89 -8.04 -8.45
N GLU A 29 43.11 -7.52 -8.26
CA GLU A 29 44.22 -7.62 -9.23
C GLU A 29 44.57 -9.07 -9.56
N THR A 30 44.64 -9.92 -8.54
CA THR A 30 44.86 -11.37 -8.71
C THR A 30 43.72 -12.00 -9.55
N GLN A 31 42.48 -11.54 -9.38
CA GLN A 31 41.36 -12.00 -10.20
C GLN A 31 41.42 -11.47 -11.64
N VAL A 32 41.88 -10.22 -11.84
CA VAL A 32 42.09 -9.63 -13.17
C VAL A 32 43.08 -10.47 -13.99
N GLU A 33 44.15 -10.96 -13.37
CA GLU A 33 45.12 -11.84 -14.03
C GLU A 33 44.51 -13.19 -14.46
N LYS A 34 43.53 -13.70 -13.70
CA LYS A 34 42.86 -14.97 -14.00
C LYS A 34 41.83 -14.84 -15.13
N THR A 35 41.05 -13.76 -15.15
CA THR A 35 39.90 -13.60 -16.07
C THR A 35 39.87 -12.22 -16.76
N PRO A 36 40.96 -11.79 -17.43
CA PRO A 36 41.11 -10.41 -17.91
C PRO A 36 40.06 -9.97 -18.92
N ASN A 37 39.60 -10.89 -19.77
CA ASN A 37 38.67 -10.61 -20.86
C ASN A 37 37.19 -10.80 -20.46
N GLN A 38 36.93 -11.27 -19.24
CA GLN A 38 35.56 -11.44 -18.76
C GLN A 38 34.95 -10.10 -18.35
N ILE A 39 33.63 -9.95 -18.48
CA ILE A 39 32.92 -8.76 -18.03
C ILE A 39 32.94 -8.71 -16.51
N ALA A 40 33.54 -7.66 -15.94
CA ALA A 40 33.59 -7.42 -14.50
C ALA A 40 32.37 -6.64 -14.02
N VAL A 41 31.99 -5.60 -14.76
CA VAL A 41 30.93 -4.68 -14.37
C VAL A 41 30.11 -4.25 -15.58
N SER A 42 28.81 -4.11 -15.40
CA SER A 42 27.89 -3.57 -16.41
C SER A 42 26.95 -2.55 -15.81
N PHE A 43 26.70 -1.48 -16.55
CA PHE A 43 25.73 -0.45 -16.24
C PHE A 43 25.01 -0.08 -17.54
N GLU A 44 23.68 -0.15 -17.53
CA GLU A 44 22.86 0.04 -18.74
C GLU A 44 23.32 -0.87 -19.89
N ASP A 45 23.67 -0.29 -21.04
CA ASP A 45 24.18 -0.99 -22.23
C ASP A 45 25.72 -1.02 -22.29
N CYS A 46 26.39 -0.40 -21.32
CA CYS A 46 27.85 -0.38 -21.21
C CYS A 46 28.37 -1.51 -20.30
N CYS A 47 29.55 -2.02 -20.64
CA CYS A 47 30.25 -3.00 -19.82
C CYS A 47 31.76 -2.77 -19.87
N LEU A 48 32.44 -3.16 -18.79
CA LEU A 48 33.90 -3.20 -18.73
C LEU A 48 34.36 -4.61 -18.42
N THR A 49 35.38 -5.06 -19.13
CA THR A 49 36.09 -6.28 -18.75
C THR A 49 36.90 -6.06 -17.47
N TYR A 50 37.34 -7.14 -16.83
CA TYR A 50 38.27 -7.07 -15.70
C TYR A 50 39.53 -6.27 -16.04
N ARG A 51 40.12 -6.48 -17.22
CA ARG A 51 41.29 -5.72 -17.68
C ARG A 51 40.97 -4.23 -17.81
N GLN A 52 39.87 -3.88 -18.48
CA GLN A 52 39.47 -2.49 -18.72
C GLN A 52 39.12 -1.75 -17.42
N LEU A 53 38.41 -2.41 -16.49
CA LEU A 53 38.11 -1.86 -15.17
C LEU A 53 39.40 -1.61 -14.38
N ASN A 54 40.32 -2.57 -14.40
CA ASN A 54 41.60 -2.46 -13.72
C ASN A 54 42.47 -1.33 -14.29
N ASP A 55 42.56 -1.22 -15.61
CA ASP A 55 43.33 -0.17 -16.30
C ASP A 55 42.85 1.23 -15.93
N ARG A 56 41.54 1.45 -15.99
CA ARG A 56 40.96 2.76 -15.63
C ARG A 56 41.13 3.06 -14.14
N ALA A 57 41.00 2.06 -13.27
CA ALA A 57 41.23 2.25 -11.84
C ALA A 57 42.70 2.55 -11.53
N ASN A 58 43.64 1.89 -12.22
CA ASN A 58 45.08 2.15 -12.10
C ASN A 58 45.42 3.58 -12.52
N GLN A 59 44.81 4.07 -13.60
CA GLN A 59 45.00 5.46 -14.05
C GLN A 59 44.61 6.48 -12.99
N ILE A 60 43.46 6.30 -12.34
CA ILE A 60 43.07 7.12 -11.19
C ILE A 60 44.08 6.98 -10.06
N ALA A 61 44.50 5.75 -9.76
CA ALA A 61 45.40 5.48 -8.66
C ALA A 61 46.76 6.19 -8.83
N HIS A 62 47.36 6.13 -10.03
CA HIS A 62 48.61 6.84 -10.34
C HIS A 62 48.44 8.36 -10.23
N TYR A 63 47.32 8.91 -10.72
CA TYR A 63 47.05 10.35 -10.55
C TYR A 63 46.94 10.76 -9.09
N LEU A 64 46.23 9.97 -8.27
CA LEU A 64 46.13 10.20 -6.83
C LEU A 64 47.49 10.11 -6.13
N ILE A 65 48.35 9.16 -6.54
CA ILE A 65 49.72 9.05 -6.03
C ILE A 65 50.56 10.28 -6.39
N GLU A 66 50.43 10.81 -7.62
CA GLU A 66 51.10 12.07 -8.02
C GLU A 66 50.63 13.28 -7.20
N LEU A 67 49.36 13.29 -6.79
CA LEU A 67 48.80 14.28 -5.86
C LEU A 67 49.23 14.07 -4.40
N GLY A 68 50.02 13.02 -4.12
CA GLY A 68 50.62 12.76 -2.82
C GLY A 68 49.79 11.87 -1.90
N VAL A 69 48.80 11.12 -2.43
CA VAL A 69 47.99 10.18 -1.65
C VAL A 69 48.88 9.10 -1.01
N LYS A 70 48.65 8.85 0.28
CA LYS A 70 49.39 7.86 1.10
C LYS A 70 48.42 6.94 1.84
N PRO A 71 48.90 5.79 2.38
CA PRO A 71 48.13 4.98 3.32
C PRO A 71 47.53 5.83 4.45
N GLU A 72 46.31 5.49 4.87
CA GLU A 72 45.49 6.21 5.85
C GLU A 72 44.85 7.53 5.37
N GLN A 73 45.20 8.04 4.18
CA GLN A 73 44.56 9.24 3.66
C GLN A 73 43.15 8.95 3.14
N LEU A 74 42.20 9.80 3.51
CA LEU A 74 40.79 9.68 3.15
C LEU A 74 40.48 10.48 1.90
N ILE A 75 39.75 9.87 0.96
CA ILE A 75 39.35 10.48 -0.31
C ILE A 75 37.83 10.43 -0.42
N GLY A 76 37.21 11.60 -0.62
CA GLY A 76 35.77 11.69 -0.82
C GLY A 76 35.38 11.14 -2.19
N ILE A 77 34.28 10.39 -2.26
CA ILE A 77 33.66 9.95 -3.51
C ILE A 77 32.20 10.39 -3.52
N CYS A 78 31.86 11.34 -4.39
CA CYS A 78 30.50 11.83 -4.58
C CYS A 78 30.08 11.59 -6.03
N VAL A 79 29.41 10.48 -6.29
CA VAL A 79 29.05 10.02 -7.64
C VAL A 79 27.65 9.41 -7.64
N GLU A 80 26.95 9.53 -8.76
CA GLU A 80 25.77 8.71 -9.01
C GLU A 80 26.17 7.28 -9.43
N ARG A 81 25.19 6.37 -9.48
CA ARG A 81 25.40 5.01 -9.95
C ARG A 81 25.88 5.01 -11.39
N SER A 82 27.12 4.57 -11.61
CA SER A 82 27.71 4.43 -12.93
C SER A 82 28.93 3.51 -12.89
N LEU A 83 29.58 3.30 -14.04
CA LEU A 83 30.86 2.55 -14.08
C LEU A 83 31.94 3.28 -13.29
N GLU A 84 31.96 4.61 -13.36
CA GLU A 84 32.92 5.49 -12.68
C GLU A 84 32.89 5.33 -11.16
N MET A 85 31.74 4.99 -10.59
CA MET A 85 31.63 4.68 -9.17
C MET A 85 32.61 3.57 -8.76
N ILE A 86 32.62 2.47 -9.52
CA ILE A 86 33.50 1.32 -9.23
C ILE A 86 34.95 1.64 -9.58
N ILE A 87 35.18 2.38 -10.67
CA ILE A 87 36.53 2.81 -11.07
C ILE A 87 37.14 3.72 -9.98
N GLY A 88 36.37 4.69 -9.46
CA GLY A 88 36.79 5.61 -8.40
C GLY A 88 37.10 4.89 -7.09
N VAL A 89 36.21 4.00 -6.63
CA VAL A 89 36.42 3.17 -5.43
C VAL A 89 37.72 2.36 -5.56
N LEU A 90 37.90 1.63 -6.66
CA LEU A 90 39.12 0.85 -6.87
C LEU A 90 40.36 1.75 -7.00
N GLY A 91 40.26 2.90 -7.65
CA GLY A 91 41.35 3.86 -7.82
C GLY A 91 41.87 4.40 -6.48
N VAL A 92 40.97 4.76 -5.56
CA VAL A 92 41.34 5.19 -4.20
C VAL A 92 42.07 4.07 -3.45
N LEU A 93 41.50 2.86 -3.45
CA LEU A 93 42.07 1.72 -2.75
C LEU A 93 43.45 1.34 -3.30
N LYS A 94 43.64 1.39 -4.62
CA LYS A 94 44.91 1.12 -5.32
C LYS A 94 45.96 2.20 -5.06
N ALA A 95 45.55 3.45 -4.92
CA ALA A 95 46.43 4.53 -4.48
C ALA A 95 46.90 4.35 -3.01
N GLY A 96 46.23 3.47 -2.26
CA GLY A 96 46.49 3.16 -0.86
C GLY A 96 45.63 3.96 0.12
N GLY A 97 44.75 4.83 -0.36
CA GLY A 97 43.82 5.61 0.48
C GLY A 97 42.58 4.82 0.88
N GLY A 98 41.84 5.36 1.85
CA GLY A 98 40.50 4.89 2.22
C GLY A 98 39.43 5.78 1.60
N TYR A 99 38.38 5.21 1.02
CA TYR A 99 37.30 6.02 0.44
C TYR A 99 36.24 6.41 1.47
N VAL A 100 35.67 7.60 1.30
CA VAL A 100 34.53 8.11 2.07
C VAL A 100 33.42 8.43 1.06
N PRO A 101 32.36 7.63 0.96
CA PRO A 101 31.27 7.92 0.06
C PRO A 101 30.42 9.08 0.57
N LEU A 102 29.93 9.89 -0.36
CA LEU A 102 29.01 10.99 -0.12
C LEU A 102 27.81 10.82 -1.04
N ASP A 103 26.61 10.73 -0.47
CA ASP A 103 25.37 10.72 -1.24
C ASP A 103 25.02 12.15 -1.69
N PRO A 104 24.96 12.45 -3.01
CA PRO A 104 24.58 13.79 -3.46
C PRO A 104 23.15 14.17 -3.04
N ALA A 105 22.29 13.20 -2.67
CA ALA A 105 20.95 13.45 -2.15
C ALA A 105 20.92 13.82 -0.65
N TYR A 106 22.06 13.78 0.07
CA TYR A 106 22.09 14.22 1.47
C TYR A 106 22.01 15.74 1.59
N PRO A 107 21.44 16.26 2.70
CA PRO A 107 21.43 17.68 2.98
C PRO A 107 22.85 18.25 3.02
N GLN A 108 22.99 19.51 2.59
CA GLN A 108 24.28 20.18 2.49
C GLN A 108 25.03 20.24 3.83
N GLU A 109 24.32 20.47 4.95
CA GLU A 109 24.94 20.50 6.27
C GLU A 109 25.54 19.15 6.65
N ARG A 110 24.86 18.05 6.32
CA ARG A 110 25.37 16.68 6.57
C ARG A 110 26.60 16.39 5.72
N LEU A 111 26.57 16.78 4.44
CA LEU A 111 27.71 16.62 3.54
C LEU A 111 28.91 17.45 4.02
N LYS A 112 28.67 18.69 4.44
CA LYS A 112 29.69 19.56 5.02
C LYS A 112 30.30 18.93 6.27
N PHE A 113 29.47 18.45 7.20
CA PHE A 113 29.94 17.75 8.40
C PHE A 113 30.83 16.55 8.05
N ILE A 114 30.44 15.71 7.08
CA ILE A 114 31.22 14.54 6.66
C ILE A 114 32.58 14.97 6.08
N LEU A 115 32.59 16.00 5.22
CA LEU A 115 33.82 16.52 4.63
C LEU A 115 34.77 17.09 5.69
N GLU A 116 34.24 17.80 6.69
CA GLU A 116 35.00 18.39 7.79
C GLU A 116 35.50 17.34 8.80
N ASP A 117 34.65 16.41 9.26
CA ASP A 117 35.05 15.38 10.23
C ASP A 117 36.06 14.39 9.63
N ALA A 118 35.96 14.09 8.33
CA ALA A 118 36.92 13.25 7.60
C ALA A 118 38.12 14.00 7.01
N ASP A 119 38.24 15.32 7.20
CA ASP A 119 39.33 16.16 6.68
C ASP A 119 39.60 15.92 5.18
N ILE A 120 38.52 15.94 4.38
CA ILE A 120 38.58 15.59 2.96
C ILE A 120 39.23 16.72 2.15
N SER A 121 40.43 16.46 1.64
CA SER A 121 41.19 17.39 0.78
C SER A 121 41.09 17.07 -0.72
N ILE A 122 40.66 15.86 -1.09
CA ILE A 122 40.45 15.42 -2.47
C ILE A 122 39.05 14.79 -2.60
N LEU A 123 38.29 15.23 -3.60
CA LEU A 123 36.95 14.74 -3.89
C LEU A 123 36.87 14.23 -5.34
N LEU A 124 36.55 12.95 -5.50
CA LEU A 124 36.22 12.35 -6.79
C LEU A 124 34.74 12.56 -7.08
N THR A 125 34.42 13.09 -8.26
CA THR A 125 33.05 13.31 -8.74
C THR A 125 32.92 13.01 -10.23
N GLN A 126 31.68 12.97 -10.72
CA GLN A 126 31.37 12.93 -12.15
C GLN A 126 31.45 14.33 -12.77
N GLU A 127 31.13 14.46 -14.06
CA GLU A 127 31.33 15.61 -14.96
C GLU A 127 31.07 17.04 -14.43
N LYS A 128 30.30 17.18 -13.36
CA LYS A 128 30.06 18.41 -12.60
C LYS A 128 30.04 18.06 -11.11
N PRO A 129 30.35 19.00 -10.21
CA PRO A 129 30.09 18.80 -8.78
C PRO A 129 28.61 18.46 -8.59
N LEU A 130 28.34 17.34 -7.92
CA LEU A 130 26.98 16.91 -7.60
C LEU A 130 26.46 17.50 -6.30
N ILE A 131 27.33 18.22 -5.58
CA ILE A 131 27.04 18.90 -4.33
C ILE A 131 27.26 20.40 -4.49
N ASN A 132 26.37 21.19 -3.91
CA ASN A 132 26.43 22.64 -3.97
C ASN A 132 27.03 23.21 -2.67
N LEU A 133 28.28 22.85 -2.40
CA LEU A 133 29.08 23.33 -1.26
C LEU A 133 30.27 24.17 -1.75
N PRO A 134 30.79 25.11 -0.95
CA PRO A 134 32.06 25.77 -1.23
C PRO A 134 33.20 24.74 -1.19
N LEU A 135 33.76 24.43 -2.37
CA LEU A 135 34.82 23.43 -2.55
C LEU A 135 36.19 24.09 -2.84
N GLU A 136 36.38 25.39 -2.56
CA GLU A 136 37.59 26.13 -2.98
C GLU A 136 38.88 25.57 -2.36
N GLN A 137 38.76 24.89 -1.21
CA GLN A 137 39.88 24.26 -0.49
C GLN A 137 40.03 22.76 -0.81
N ILE A 138 39.10 22.17 -1.59
CA ILE A 138 39.08 20.75 -1.91
C ILE A 138 39.47 20.57 -3.37
N LYS A 139 40.45 19.68 -3.64
CA LYS A 139 40.82 19.33 -5.01
C LYS A 139 39.76 18.39 -5.59
N VAL A 140 38.89 18.95 -6.44
CA VAL A 140 37.85 18.19 -7.16
C VAL A 140 38.44 17.54 -8.41
N ILE A 141 38.19 16.24 -8.59
CA ILE A 141 38.66 15.44 -9.74
C ILE A 141 37.45 14.85 -10.46
N PHE A 142 37.38 15.09 -11.78
CA PHE A 142 36.28 14.68 -12.63
C PHE A 142 36.59 13.35 -13.35
N LEU A 143 35.99 12.26 -12.89
CA LEU A 143 36.28 10.90 -13.38
C LEU A 143 36.10 10.71 -14.90
N ASN A 144 35.19 11.49 -15.52
CA ASN A 144 34.84 11.38 -16.94
C ASN A 144 35.47 12.43 -17.87
N LYS A 145 36.07 13.50 -17.32
CA LYS A 145 36.52 14.66 -18.11
C LYS A 145 38.00 14.97 -17.97
N GLU A 146 38.62 14.45 -16.93
CA GLU A 146 39.98 14.79 -16.59
C GLU A 146 40.96 14.14 -17.58
N GLN A 147 41.41 14.90 -18.58
CA GLN A 147 42.34 14.43 -19.62
C GLN A 147 43.65 13.89 -19.04
N SER A 148 44.06 14.41 -17.88
CA SER A 148 45.26 13.95 -17.19
C SER A 148 45.15 12.49 -16.73
N LEU A 149 43.95 11.97 -16.44
CA LEU A 149 43.73 10.56 -16.07
C LEU A 149 44.06 9.61 -17.23
N VAL A 150 43.67 9.95 -18.46
CA VAL A 150 43.88 9.07 -19.63
C VAL A 150 45.36 8.90 -19.96
N GLN A 151 46.20 9.86 -19.55
CA GLN A 151 47.65 9.84 -19.77
C GLN A 151 48.42 9.04 -18.70
N GLN A 152 47.76 8.68 -17.60
CA GLN A 152 48.39 7.93 -16.51
C GLN A 152 48.66 6.47 -16.91
N SER A 153 49.58 5.85 -16.17
CA SER A 153 49.92 4.44 -16.33
C SER A 153 48.72 3.53 -16.07
N GLN A 154 48.60 2.46 -16.86
CA GLN A 154 47.59 1.41 -16.70
C GLN A 154 48.13 0.22 -15.87
N GLU A 155 49.40 0.26 -15.46
CA GLU A 155 50.02 -0.78 -14.64
C GLU A 155 49.55 -0.70 -13.18
N ASN A 156 49.47 -1.84 -12.49
CA ASN A 156 49.09 -1.86 -11.07
C ASN A 156 50.11 -1.04 -10.26
N PRO A 157 49.68 -0.02 -9.49
CA PRO A 157 50.59 0.78 -8.68
C PRO A 157 51.19 -0.05 -7.54
N LYS A 158 52.43 0.26 -7.16
CA LYS A 158 53.07 -0.31 -5.97
C LYS A 158 53.06 0.73 -4.87
N THR A 159 52.30 0.48 -3.82
CA THR A 159 52.15 1.39 -2.67
C THR A 159 52.57 0.69 -1.37
N ALA A 160 52.72 1.46 -0.30
CA ALA A 160 53.06 0.95 1.02
C ALA A 160 51.84 0.48 1.83
N VAL A 161 50.67 0.37 1.20
CA VAL A 161 49.42 -0.02 1.87
C VAL A 161 49.49 -1.46 2.35
N SER A 162 48.96 -1.69 3.55
CA SER A 162 48.87 -2.99 4.20
C SER A 162 47.41 -3.32 4.53
N SER A 163 47.15 -4.56 4.93
CA SER A 163 45.80 -5.01 5.32
C SER A 163 45.26 -4.35 6.59
N ASP A 164 46.13 -3.79 7.44
CA ASP A 164 45.75 -3.04 8.63
C ASP A 164 45.31 -1.60 8.33
N ASN A 165 45.59 -1.10 7.12
CA ASN A 165 45.18 0.24 6.71
C ASN A 165 43.68 0.31 6.41
N LEU A 166 43.14 1.52 6.48
CA LEU A 166 41.74 1.80 6.18
C LEU A 166 41.42 1.47 4.71
N ALA A 167 40.34 0.73 4.51
CA ALA A 167 39.73 0.55 3.20
C ALA A 167 38.66 1.62 2.96
N TYR A 168 37.83 1.91 3.96
CA TYR A 168 36.78 2.91 3.85
C TYR A 168 36.31 3.42 5.21
N ILE A 169 35.59 4.54 5.17
CA ILE A 169 34.78 5.02 6.29
C ILE A 169 33.33 5.14 5.84
N LEU A 170 32.41 4.60 6.64
CA LEU A 170 30.98 4.85 6.50
C LEU A 170 30.46 5.62 7.71
N TYR A 171 29.69 6.66 7.45
CA TYR A 171 29.04 7.44 8.50
C TYR A 171 27.70 6.81 8.87
N THR A 172 27.58 6.42 10.13
CA THR A 172 26.33 5.91 10.72
C THR A 172 25.70 6.96 11.63
N SER A 173 24.43 6.77 11.97
CA SER A 173 23.73 7.60 12.95
C SER A 173 24.38 7.46 14.34
N GLY A 174 24.49 8.57 15.07
CA GLY A 174 25.15 8.62 16.38
C GLY A 174 24.16 8.75 17.54
N SER A 175 24.41 8.03 18.63
CA SER A 175 23.58 8.09 19.85
C SER A 175 23.62 9.46 20.55
N THR A 176 24.62 10.29 20.25
CA THR A 176 24.76 11.68 20.73
C THR A 176 24.22 12.71 19.74
N GLY A 177 23.59 12.25 18.65
CA GLY A 177 22.97 13.06 17.62
C GLY A 177 23.87 13.64 16.52
N LEU A 178 25.16 13.29 16.50
CA LEU A 178 26.04 13.58 15.36
C LEU A 178 26.44 12.29 14.64
N PRO A 179 26.54 12.28 13.30
CA PRO A 179 27.01 11.11 12.56
C PRO A 179 28.40 10.66 13.04
N LYS A 180 28.65 9.35 13.03
CA LYS A 180 29.92 8.74 13.46
C LYS A 180 30.55 7.96 12.32
N GLY A 181 31.78 8.31 11.94
CA GLY A 181 32.55 7.60 10.90
C GLY A 181 33.13 6.29 11.43
N VAL A 182 32.74 5.16 10.87
CA VAL A 182 33.23 3.82 11.27
C VAL A 182 34.49 3.47 10.47
N LEU A 183 35.59 3.20 11.15
CA LEU A 183 36.92 2.99 10.56
C LEU A 183 37.15 1.54 10.13
N ILE A 184 36.87 1.20 8.87
CA ILE A 184 36.97 -0.19 8.36
C ILE A 184 38.31 -0.42 7.67
N THR A 185 38.95 -1.54 8.00
CA THR A 185 40.27 -1.93 7.50
C THR A 185 40.17 -2.96 6.37
N HIS A 186 41.21 -3.02 5.53
CA HIS A 186 41.28 -4.00 4.45
C HIS A 186 41.13 -5.45 4.93
N LYS A 187 41.74 -5.84 6.05
CA LYS A 187 41.67 -7.22 6.57
C LYS A 187 40.25 -7.65 6.91
N GLY A 188 39.40 -6.76 7.44
CA GLY A 188 38.01 -7.05 7.74
C GLY A 188 37.23 -7.33 6.45
N VAL A 189 37.41 -6.48 5.44
CA VAL A 189 36.76 -6.63 4.12
C VAL A 189 37.23 -7.90 3.41
N VAL A 190 38.53 -8.18 3.42
CA VAL A 190 39.11 -9.40 2.82
C VAL A 190 38.52 -10.64 3.47
N ASN A 191 38.44 -10.68 4.79
CA ASN A 191 37.86 -11.81 5.52
C ASN A 191 36.39 -12.04 5.15
N LEU A 192 35.57 -10.98 5.17
CA LEU A 192 34.17 -11.03 4.75
C LEU A 192 34.05 -11.59 3.33
N VAL A 193 34.71 -10.94 2.37
CA VAL A 193 34.59 -11.24 0.94
C VAL A 193 35.02 -12.68 0.64
N GLN A 194 36.13 -13.15 1.21
CA GLN A 194 36.58 -14.53 0.99
C GLN A 194 35.68 -15.57 1.66
N THR A 195 34.99 -15.21 2.74
CA THR A 195 34.01 -16.08 3.40
C THR A 195 32.76 -16.19 2.54
N GLU A 196 32.21 -15.05 2.11
CA GLU A 196 30.97 -14.96 1.34
C GLU A 196 31.09 -15.57 -0.05
N ILE A 197 32.23 -15.38 -0.73
CA ILE A 197 32.49 -16.03 -2.02
C ILE A 197 32.34 -17.55 -1.92
N LYS A 198 32.88 -18.16 -0.86
CA LYS A 198 32.75 -19.61 -0.62
C LYS A 198 31.32 -19.98 -0.23
N LEU A 199 30.74 -19.24 0.72
CA LEU A 199 29.43 -19.55 1.29
C LEU A 199 28.31 -19.49 0.24
N PHE A 200 28.33 -18.44 -0.58
CA PHE A 200 27.35 -18.22 -1.63
C PHE A 200 27.70 -18.92 -2.94
N ASN A 201 28.84 -19.61 -3.02
CA ASN A 201 29.32 -20.31 -4.21
C ASN A 201 29.44 -19.40 -5.44
N LEU A 202 29.96 -18.18 -5.22
CA LEU A 202 30.21 -17.22 -6.28
C LEU A 202 31.34 -17.70 -7.19
N ASN A 203 31.13 -17.54 -8.49
CA ASN A 203 32.04 -18.04 -9.52
C ASN A 203 31.92 -17.17 -10.79
N PRO A 204 32.76 -17.40 -11.82
CA PRO A 204 32.74 -16.59 -13.04
C PRO A 204 31.38 -16.54 -13.77
N SER A 205 30.50 -17.52 -13.62
CA SER A 205 29.17 -17.48 -14.25
C SER A 205 28.12 -16.68 -13.46
N SER A 206 28.43 -16.31 -12.22
CA SER A 206 27.50 -15.55 -11.37
C SER A 206 27.37 -14.10 -11.84
N ARG A 207 26.15 -13.59 -11.70
CA ARG A 207 25.75 -12.19 -11.90
C ARG A 207 25.20 -11.67 -10.59
N VAL A 208 25.88 -10.69 -10.00
CA VAL A 208 25.59 -10.13 -8.67
C VAL A 208 24.92 -8.78 -8.84
N LEU A 209 23.78 -8.57 -8.19
CA LEU A 209 23.12 -7.27 -8.16
C LEU A 209 23.90 -6.29 -7.26
N GLN A 210 24.14 -5.08 -7.74
CA GLN A 210 24.56 -3.96 -6.90
C GLN A 210 23.32 -3.13 -6.54
N PHE A 211 22.75 -3.36 -5.36
CA PHE A 211 21.48 -2.77 -4.90
C PHE A 211 21.69 -1.67 -3.87
N ALA A 212 22.51 -1.87 -2.85
CA ALA A 212 22.70 -0.90 -1.77
C ALA A 212 23.35 0.40 -2.27
N SER A 213 23.06 1.54 -1.62
CA SER A 213 23.85 2.77 -1.86
C SER A 213 25.29 2.56 -1.38
N LEU A 214 26.26 3.22 -2.01
CA LEU A 214 27.67 3.17 -1.59
C LEU A 214 27.86 3.68 -0.15
N ASN A 215 26.90 4.44 0.37
CA ASN A 215 26.85 4.93 1.75
C ASN A 215 26.40 3.86 2.77
N PHE A 216 26.07 2.64 2.32
CA PHE A 216 25.75 1.50 3.19
C PHE A 216 26.74 0.36 2.96
N ASP A 217 27.07 -0.33 4.05
CA ASP A 217 28.07 -1.38 4.10
C ASP A 217 27.69 -2.62 3.29
N ALA A 218 26.40 -2.93 3.11
CA ALA A 218 25.93 -3.96 2.19
C ALA A 218 26.50 -3.81 0.76
N SER A 219 26.75 -2.58 0.29
CA SER A 219 27.37 -2.35 -1.03
C SER A 219 28.78 -2.91 -1.13
N VAL A 220 29.51 -3.01 0.00
CA VAL A 220 30.86 -3.57 0.06
C VAL A 220 30.83 -5.06 -0.22
N SER A 221 29.89 -5.80 0.39
CA SER A 221 29.68 -7.22 0.08
C SER A 221 29.30 -7.39 -1.39
N GLU A 222 28.29 -6.65 -1.88
CA GLU A 222 27.81 -6.73 -3.27
C GLU A 222 28.94 -6.50 -4.29
N ILE A 223 29.73 -5.43 -4.10
CA ILE A 223 30.80 -5.05 -5.03
C ILE A 223 31.95 -6.05 -4.97
N PHE A 224 32.52 -6.27 -3.79
CA PHE A 224 33.79 -6.97 -3.68
C PHE A 224 33.66 -8.48 -3.78
N THR A 225 32.54 -9.08 -3.36
CA THR A 225 32.29 -10.50 -3.61
C THR A 225 32.15 -10.79 -5.10
N ALA A 226 31.52 -9.90 -5.87
CA ALA A 226 31.40 -10.02 -7.32
C ALA A 226 32.76 -9.93 -8.01
N ILE A 227 33.49 -8.83 -7.80
CA ILE A 227 34.73 -8.58 -8.57
C ILE A 227 35.93 -9.39 -8.07
N CYS A 228 35.92 -9.95 -6.86
CA CYS A 228 37.00 -10.83 -6.39
C CYS A 228 36.78 -12.31 -6.74
N SER A 229 35.60 -12.70 -7.25
CA SER A 229 35.29 -14.09 -7.61
C SER A 229 35.27 -14.36 -9.13
N GLY A 230 35.48 -13.34 -9.96
CA GLY A 230 35.35 -13.44 -11.42
C GLY A 230 33.93 -13.25 -11.92
N SER A 231 32.96 -13.03 -11.02
CA SER A 231 31.56 -12.76 -11.37
C SER A 231 31.37 -11.41 -12.06
N GLN A 232 30.18 -11.21 -12.64
CA GLN A 232 29.77 -9.92 -13.18
C GLN A 232 28.98 -9.13 -12.12
N LEU A 233 29.42 -7.90 -11.81
CA LEU A 233 28.66 -6.92 -11.04
C LEU A 233 27.66 -6.18 -11.95
N CYS A 234 26.37 -6.25 -11.62
CA CYS A 234 25.30 -5.64 -12.40
C CYS A 234 24.73 -4.41 -11.68
N LEU A 235 25.05 -3.22 -12.21
CA LEU A 235 24.57 -1.93 -11.73
C LEU A 235 23.27 -1.55 -12.46
N GLY A 236 22.28 -1.08 -11.71
CA GLY A 236 21.08 -0.43 -12.24
C GLY A 236 21.09 1.08 -11.97
N ASN A 237 20.38 1.87 -12.77
CA ASN A 237 20.09 3.26 -12.44
C ASN A 237 18.97 3.33 -11.36
N SER A 238 18.79 4.50 -10.75
CA SER A 238 17.84 4.68 -9.64
C SER A 238 16.42 4.23 -9.99
N ASN A 239 15.96 4.47 -11.21
CA ASN A 239 14.64 4.04 -11.67
C ASN A 239 14.51 2.51 -11.77
N SER A 240 15.51 1.86 -12.37
CA SER A 240 15.52 0.40 -12.55
C SER A 240 15.63 -0.38 -11.23
N LEU A 241 16.13 0.25 -10.17
CA LEU A 241 16.25 -0.36 -8.84
C LEU A 241 15.10 -0.01 -7.90
N LEU A 242 14.09 0.77 -8.37
CA LEU A 242 12.90 1.03 -7.57
C LEU A 242 12.19 -0.28 -7.22
N PRO A 243 11.82 -0.50 -5.93
CA PRO A 243 11.05 -1.67 -5.52
C PRO A 243 9.75 -1.80 -6.34
N GLY A 244 9.34 -3.04 -6.58
CA GLY A 244 8.20 -3.36 -7.43
C GLY A 244 8.62 -3.93 -8.80
N ASP A 245 7.85 -3.60 -9.84
CA ASP A 245 8.07 -4.12 -11.20
C ASP A 245 9.43 -3.74 -11.78
N ASN A 246 9.96 -2.55 -11.47
CA ASN A 246 11.23 -2.09 -12.04
C ASN A 246 12.39 -2.99 -11.60
N LEU A 247 12.55 -3.18 -10.30
CA LEU A 247 13.56 -4.07 -9.74
C LEU A 247 13.34 -5.52 -10.21
N LEU A 248 12.09 -6.00 -10.24
CA LEU A 248 11.78 -7.34 -10.73
C LEU A 248 12.21 -7.53 -12.20
N ASN A 249 11.86 -6.59 -13.07
CA ASN A 249 12.24 -6.59 -14.48
C ASN A 249 13.76 -6.51 -14.64
N PHE A 250 14.45 -5.74 -13.80
CA PHE A 250 15.90 -5.67 -13.81
C PHE A 250 16.53 -7.02 -13.45
N LEU A 251 16.06 -7.66 -12.37
CA LEU A 251 16.52 -8.98 -11.93
C LEU A 251 16.37 -10.03 -13.06
N GLN A 252 15.24 -10.02 -13.76
CA GLN A 252 14.98 -10.92 -14.87
C GLN A 252 15.81 -10.59 -16.11
N LYS A 253 15.79 -9.33 -16.57
CA LYS A 253 16.50 -8.88 -17.80
C LYS A 253 18.01 -9.06 -17.67
N LYS A 254 18.57 -8.78 -16.51
CA LYS A 254 19.99 -8.97 -16.22
C LYS A 254 20.29 -10.38 -15.70
N ALA A 255 19.34 -11.31 -15.72
CA ALA A 255 19.52 -12.71 -15.31
C ALA A 255 20.32 -12.83 -14.01
N ILE A 256 19.93 -12.02 -13.01
CA ILE A 256 20.66 -11.92 -11.74
C ILE A 256 20.61 -13.26 -11.02
N THR A 257 21.76 -13.69 -10.51
CA THR A 257 21.93 -14.98 -9.83
C THR A 257 22.07 -14.84 -8.32
N HIS A 258 22.64 -13.72 -7.86
CA HIS A 258 22.89 -13.43 -6.46
C HIS A 258 22.40 -12.01 -6.18
N ALA A 259 21.60 -11.84 -5.13
CA ALA A 259 21.13 -10.53 -4.71
C ALA A 259 21.06 -10.45 -3.19
N GLN A 260 21.46 -9.31 -2.64
CA GLN A 260 21.22 -8.93 -1.26
C GLN A 260 20.15 -7.86 -1.24
N ILE A 261 18.98 -8.16 -0.64
CA ILE A 261 17.80 -7.30 -0.68
C ILE A 261 17.19 -7.22 0.73
N PRO A 262 16.94 -6.02 1.27
CA PRO A 262 16.28 -5.87 2.56
C PRO A 262 14.86 -6.51 2.58
N PRO A 263 14.41 -7.08 3.71
CA PRO A 263 13.07 -7.63 3.85
C PRO A 263 11.93 -6.69 3.41
N SER A 264 12.00 -5.41 3.78
CA SER A 264 11.01 -4.39 3.35
C SER A 264 10.88 -4.25 1.83
N VAL A 265 11.98 -4.39 1.09
CA VAL A 265 11.98 -4.33 -0.37
C VAL A 265 11.39 -5.61 -0.97
N LEU A 266 11.73 -6.78 -0.40
CA LEU A 266 11.15 -8.06 -0.82
C LEU A 266 9.64 -8.13 -0.60
N ALA A 267 9.12 -7.49 0.46
CA ALA A 267 7.70 -7.50 0.79
C ALA A 267 6.82 -6.82 -0.28
N VAL A 268 7.37 -5.88 -1.03
CA VAL A 268 6.65 -5.13 -2.08
C VAL A 268 6.99 -5.59 -3.50
N LEU A 269 7.86 -6.59 -3.65
CA LEU A 269 8.16 -7.16 -4.96
C LEU A 269 7.00 -8.07 -5.44
N PRO A 270 6.51 -7.91 -6.68
CA PRO A 270 5.51 -8.78 -7.26
C PRO A 270 5.98 -10.23 -7.30
N GLN A 271 5.04 -11.16 -7.14
CA GLN A 271 5.35 -12.58 -7.26
C GLN A 271 5.54 -12.95 -8.73
N ALA A 272 6.80 -13.22 -9.11
CA ALA A 272 7.14 -13.71 -10.43
C ALA A 272 8.32 -14.69 -10.36
N PRO A 273 8.42 -15.62 -11.33
CA PRO A 273 9.50 -16.61 -11.34
C PRO A 273 10.85 -15.96 -11.65
N LEU A 274 11.72 -15.87 -10.63
CA LEU A 274 13.12 -15.47 -10.78
C LEU A 274 14.01 -16.69 -11.08
N LYS A 275 13.87 -17.25 -12.28
CA LYS A 275 14.51 -18.53 -12.69
C LYS A 275 16.04 -18.55 -12.53
N HIS A 276 16.69 -17.40 -12.64
CA HIS A 276 18.14 -17.29 -12.55
C HIS A 276 18.64 -17.00 -11.13
N LEU A 277 17.76 -16.52 -10.23
CA LEU A 277 18.15 -16.14 -8.87
C LEU A 277 18.35 -17.39 -8.02
N GLN A 278 19.61 -17.72 -7.75
CA GLN A 278 20.05 -18.92 -7.04
C GLN A 278 20.30 -18.65 -5.56
N VAL A 279 20.75 -17.44 -5.22
CA VAL A 279 21.08 -17.03 -3.86
C VAL A 279 20.39 -15.69 -3.57
N LEU A 280 19.64 -15.65 -2.48
CA LEU A 280 19.03 -14.44 -1.96
C LEU A 280 19.49 -14.24 -0.52
N ILE A 281 20.16 -13.12 -0.26
CA ILE A 281 20.56 -12.70 1.07
C ILE A 281 19.60 -11.60 1.54
N VAL A 282 19.09 -11.73 2.76
CA VAL A 282 18.40 -10.66 3.48
C VAL A 282 19.23 -10.27 4.68
N GLY A 283 19.18 -9.00 5.05
CA GLY A 283 19.93 -8.47 6.18
C GLY A 283 19.55 -7.03 6.44
N GLY A 284 20.08 -6.48 7.52
CA GLY A 284 19.79 -5.08 7.89
C GLY A 284 18.44 -4.85 8.57
N GLU A 285 17.51 -5.82 8.57
CA GLU A 285 16.21 -5.77 9.28
C GLU A 285 15.78 -7.16 9.76
N ALA A 286 14.81 -7.23 10.66
CA ALA A 286 14.14 -8.48 10.98
C ALA A 286 13.33 -8.97 9.78
N CYS A 287 13.57 -10.20 9.34
CA CYS A 287 12.80 -10.81 8.25
C CYS A 287 11.53 -11.47 8.81
N PRO A 288 10.32 -11.21 8.26
CA PRO A 288 9.13 -11.97 8.66
C PRO A 288 9.22 -13.44 8.22
N PRO A 289 8.80 -14.42 9.04
CA PRO A 289 8.81 -15.84 8.66
C PRO A 289 8.05 -16.15 7.37
N ALA A 290 6.90 -15.48 7.15
CA ALA A 290 6.12 -15.61 5.92
C ALA A 290 6.90 -15.17 4.68
N LEU A 291 7.70 -14.11 4.81
CA LEU A 291 8.51 -13.58 3.72
C LEU A 291 9.69 -14.51 3.42
N MET A 292 10.35 -15.06 4.44
CA MET A 292 11.36 -16.10 4.26
C MET A 292 10.78 -17.35 3.59
N ALA A 293 9.62 -17.83 4.06
CA ALA A 293 8.98 -19.01 3.48
C ALA A 293 8.64 -18.81 2.00
N GLN A 294 8.19 -17.62 1.62
CA GLN A 294 7.92 -17.25 0.23
C GLN A 294 9.20 -17.19 -0.62
N TRP A 295 10.23 -16.50 -0.13
CA TRP A 295 11.40 -16.16 -0.94
C TRP A 295 12.51 -17.20 -0.90
N SER A 296 12.43 -18.21 -0.02
CA SER A 296 13.34 -19.36 0.00
C SER A 296 13.02 -20.44 -1.02
N VAL A 297 11.81 -20.45 -1.60
CA VAL A 297 11.43 -21.49 -2.57
C VAL A 297 12.28 -21.40 -3.85
N GLY A 298 12.92 -22.53 -4.19
CA GLY A 298 13.69 -22.68 -5.43
C GLY A 298 15.06 -22.01 -5.44
N ARG A 299 15.54 -21.51 -4.29
CA ARG A 299 16.83 -20.84 -4.15
C ARG A 299 17.41 -21.01 -2.74
N ARG A 300 18.71 -20.75 -2.57
CA ARG A 300 19.32 -20.69 -1.25
C ARG A 300 19.02 -19.33 -0.64
N PHE A 301 18.44 -19.32 0.55
CA PHE A 301 18.04 -18.10 1.24
C PHE A 301 18.88 -17.92 2.49
N PHE A 302 19.46 -16.75 2.66
CA PHE A 302 20.32 -16.44 3.80
C PHE A 302 19.79 -15.26 4.59
N ASN A 303 19.75 -15.41 5.91
CA ASN A 303 19.52 -14.31 6.83
C ASN A 303 20.85 -13.90 7.45
N ALA A 304 21.37 -12.74 7.04
CA ALA A 304 22.65 -12.19 7.46
C ALA A 304 22.45 -11.10 8.52
N TYR A 305 23.39 -11.04 9.46
CA TYR A 305 23.41 -10.05 10.53
C TYR A 305 24.83 -9.55 10.75
N GLY A 306 24.98 -8.24 10.72
CA GLY A 306 26.13 -7.56 11.27
C GLY A 306 25.84 -6.08 11.50
N PRO A 307 26.47 -5.47 12.51
CA PRO A 307 26.62 -4.03 12.57
C PRO A 307 27.77 -3.57 11.66
N THR A 308 27.74 -2.32 11.17
CA THR A 308 28.83 -1.71 10.41
C THR A 308 30.18 -1.82 11.13
N GLU A 309 30.18 -1.74 12.45
CA GLU A 309 31.37 -1.89 13.30
C GLU A 309 32.03 -3.28 13.25
N ALA A 310 31.37 -4.29 12.68
CA ALA A 310 31.88 -5.64 12.47
C ALA A 310 32.05 -5.99 10.97
N THR A 311 32.12 -4.98 10.10
CA THR A 311 32.29 -5.09 8.64
C THR A 311 31.17 -5.89 7.95
N VAL A 312 30.06 -5.18 7.67
CA VAL A 312 28.89 -5.69 6.93
C VAL A 312 28.13 -6.77 7.70
N ASP A 313 28.62 -8.02 7.66
CA ASP A 313 27.97 -9.20 8.22
C ASP A 313 28.93 -9.93 9.15
N ALA A 314 28.44 -10.32 10.33
CA ALA A 314 29.20 -11.02 11.36
C ALA A 314 28.70 -12.46 11.57
N THR A 315 27.39 -12.67 11.42
CA THR A 315 26.75 -13.99 11.53
C THR A 315 25.79 -14.20 10.36
N ILE A 316 25.58 -15.47 9.99
CA ILE A 316 24.66 -15.81 8.90
C ILE A 316 24.01 -17.18 9.11
N ALA A 317 22.73 -17.26 8.74
CA ALA A 317 21.97 -18.51 8.67
C ALA A 317 21.55 -18.79 7.22
N GLU A 318 21.69 -20.04 6.77
CA GLU A 318 20.92 -20.53 5.61
C GLU A 318 19.55 -20.97 6.13
N CYS A 319 18.49 -20.32 5.65
CA CYS A 319 17.13 -20.52 6.14
C CYS A 319 16.27 -21.21 5.09
N SER A 320 15.35 -22.03 5.57
CA SER A 320 14.32 -22.73 4.81
C SER A 320 12.99 -22.68 5.57
N PRO A 321 11.85 -22.95 4.91
CA PRO A 321 10.54 -22.97 5.57
C PRO A 321 10.47 -23.92 6.78
N ASP A 322 11.30 -24.96 6.80
CA ASP A 322 11.34 -25.99 7.83
C ASP A 322 12.30 -25.68 9.00
N SER A 323 13.04 -24.56 8.93
CA SER A 323 14.03 -24.17 9.92
C SER A 323 13.65 -22.86 10.62
N PRO A 324 13.95 -22.70 11.93
CA PRO A 324 13.70 -21.44 12.62
C PRO A 324 14.51 -20.31 11.99
N LEU A 325 13.89 -19.14 11.84
CA LEU A 325 14.58 -17.95 11.38
C LEU A 325 15.51 -17.45 12.49
N THR A 326 16.82 -17.57 12.25
CA THR A 326 17.87 -17.16 13.18
C THR A 326 18.84 -16.22 12.47
N ILE A 327 19.74 -15.58 13.20
CA ILE A 327 20.88 -14.87 12.60
C ILE A 327 22.10 -15.80 12.44
N GLY A 328 21.92 -17.09 12.75
CA GLY A 328 22.83 -18.17 12.43
C GLY A 328 24.09 -18.19 13.25
N ARG A 329 25.23 -18.48 12.60
CA ARG A 329 26.53 -18.66 13.26
C ARG A 329 27.55 -17.63 12.78
N PRO A 330 28.61 -17.35 13.56
CA PRO A 330 29.69 -16.47 13.13
C PRO A 330 30.31 -16.89 11.79
N LEU A 331 30.65 -15.88 10.98
CA LEU A 331 31.50 -16.04 9.80
C LEU A 331 32.91 -16.52 10.17
N ALA A 332 33.70 -16.91 9.18
CA ALA A 332 35.08 -17.30 9.41
C ALA A 332 35.87 -16.17 10.08
N ASN A 333 36.72 -16.52 11.03
CA ASN A 333 37.54 -15.62 11.85
C ASN A 333 36.75 -14.55 12.63
N THR A 334 35.45 -14.75 12.79
CA THR A 334 34.55 -13.96 13.63
C THR A 334 34.19 -14.75 14.88
N GLN A 335 34.01 -14.04 15.98
CA GLN A 335 33.58 -14.59 17.26
C GLN A 335 32.28 -13.91 17.66
N ALA A 336 31.36 -14.65 18.26
CA ALA A 336 30.15 -14.10 18.86
C ALA A 336 30.04 -14.62 20.29
N TYR A 337 29.66 -13.75 21.22
CA TYR A 337 29.43 -14.09 22.62
C TYR A 337 28.11 -13.49 23.09
N ILE A 338 27.34 -14.24 23.88
CA ILE A 338 26.16 -13.74 24.58
C ILE A 338 26.55 -13.53 26.04
N LEU A 339 26.60 -12.28 26.47
CA LEU A 339 27.14 -11.90 27.78
C LEU A 339 26.07 -11.23 28.66
N ASP A 340 26.19 -11.40 29.97
CA ASP A 340 25.44 -10.64 30.96
C ASP A 340 26.06 -9.25 31.21
N GLU A 341 25.42 -8.44 32.07
CA GLU A 341 25.88 -7.09 32.43
C GLU A 341 27.26 -7.08 33.11
N SER A 342 27.70 -8.21 33.66
CA SER A 342 29.02 -8.38 34.28
C SER A 342 30.07 -8.92 33.29
N LEU A 343 29.76 -8.93 31.99
CA LEU A 343 30.60 -9.48 30.91
C LEU A 343 30.92 -10.98 31.09
N LYS A 344 30.03 -11.74 31.73
CA LYS A 344 30.15 -13.19 31.86
C LYS A 344 29.27 -13.89 30.84
N LYS A 345 29.74 -15.05 30.36
CA LYS A 345 29.00 -15.90 29.42
C LYS A 345 27.73 -16.42 30.07
N VAL A 346 26.60 -16.32 29.36
CA VAL A 346 25.33 -16.92 29.78
C VAL A 346 25.17 -18.34 29.24
N ALA A 347 24.31 -19.14 29.88
CA ALA A 347 24.03 -20.51 29.41
C ALA A 347 23.21 -20.51 28.10
N VAL A 348 23.25 -21.62 27.36
CA VAL A 348 22.43 -21.83 26.16
C VAL A 348 20.94 -21.63 26.49
N GLY A 349 20.22 -20.92 25.62
CA GLY A 349 18.81 -20.54 25.81
C GLY A 349 18.57 -19.30 26.69
N VAL A 350 19.59 -18.81 27.40
CA VAL A 350 19.50 -17.58 28.22
C VAL A 350 19.81 -16.37 27.36
N ALA A 351 18.99 -15.33 27.49
CA ALA A 351 19.18 -14.07 26.79
C ALA A 351 20.30 -13.24 27.42
N GLY A 352 21.10 -12.57 26.58
CA GLY A 352 22.13 -11.62 26.99
C GLY A 352 22.51 -10.69 25.84
N GLU A 353 23.41 -9.73 26.09
CA GLU A 353 23.90 -8.81 25.07
C GLU A 353 24.88 -9.53 24.13
N LEU A 354 24.63 -9.42 22.83
CA LEU A 354 25.52 -9.95 21.79
C LEU A 354 26.78 -9.09 21.69
N HIS A 355 27.93 -9.75 21.73
CA HIS A 355 29.25 -9.15 21.58
C HIS A 355 29.98 -9.84 20.44
N ILE A 356 30.59 -9.05 19.54
CA ILE A 356 31.29 -9.56 18.36
C ILE A 356 32.79 -9.36 18.51
N GLY A 357 33.57 -10.39 18.19
CA GLY A 357 35.04 -10.36 18.17
C GLY A 357 35.59 -10.82 16.84
N GLY A 358 36.92 -10.78 16.71
CA GLY A 358 37.63 -11.29 15.54
C GLY A 358 38.03 -10.23 14.51
N VAL A 359 38.46 -10.70 13.34
CA VAL A 359 39.16 -9.87 12.33
C VAL A 359 38.25 -8.83 11.65
N GLY A 360 36.93 -9.07 11.64
CA GLY A 360 35.95 -8.16 11.05
C GLY A 360 35.70 -6.87 11.85
N LEU A 361 36.26 -6.74 13.06
CA LEU A 361 36.07 -5.53 13.86
C LEU A 361 36.70 -4.31 13.20
N ALA A 362 35.92 -3.22 13.17
CA ALA A 362 36.40 -1.89 12.84
C ALA A 362 37.51 -1.47 13.82
N ARG A 363 38.38 -0.57 13.37
CA ARG A 363 39.40 0.04 14.23
C ARG A 363 38.78 0.86 15.36
N GLY A 364 37.60 1.45 15.10
CA GLY A 364 36.86 2.30 16.00
C GLY A 364 36.03 3.35 15.26
N TYR A 365 35.78 4.46 15.92
CA TYR A 365 35.11 5.63 15.35
C TYR A 365 36.10 6.78 15.11
N LEU A 366 36.01 7.41 13.93
CA LEU A 366 36.80 8.57 13.56
C LEU A 366 36.58 9.70 14.58
N ASN A 367 37.67 10.29 15.08
CA ASN A 367 37.65 11.42 16.02
C ASN A 367 36.77 11.22 17.28
N ARG A 368 36.53 9.97 17.70
CA ARG A 368 35.72 9.63 18.90
C ARG A 368 36.38 8.51 19.74
N PRO A 369 37.53 8.79 20.38
CA PRO A 369 38.27 7.77 21.15
C PRO A 369 37.49 7.27 22.37
N GLU A 370 36.74 8.14 23.05
CA GLU A 370 35.92 7.77 24.22
C GLU A 370 34.79 6.80 23.84
N LEU A 371 34.04 7.12 22.77
CA LEU A 371 33.01 6.23 22.24
C LEU A 371 33.61 4.91 21.75
N THR A 372 34.79 4.96 21.14
CA THR A 372 35.52 3.76 20.71
C THR A 372 35.86 2.88 21.91
N ALA A 373 36.40 3.44 22.99
CA ALA A 373 36.72 2.68 24.20
C ALA A 373 35.47 2.11 24.89
N ALA A 374 34.34 2.83 24.85
CA ALA A 374 33.08 2.40 25.43
C ALA A 374 32.41 1.24 24.66
N LYS A 375 32.58 1.19 23.33
CA LYS A 375 31.94 0.19 22.47
C LYS A 375 32.86 -0.96 22.06
N PHE A 376 34.16 -0.71 21.89
CA PHE A 376 35.18 -1.72 21.57
C PHE A 376 36.00 -2.03 22.82
N ILE A 377 35.42 -2.87 23.68
CA ILE A 377 35.97 -3.22 24.99
C ILE A 377 37.09 -4.26 24.87
N PRO A 378 38.03 -4.35 25.83
CA PRO A 378 39.00 -5.44 25.89
C PRO A 378 38.31 -6.80 25.90
N HIS A 379 38.87 -7.77 25.18
CA HIS A 379 38.30 -9.11 25.09
C HIS A 379 38.60 -9.92 26.37
N PRO A 380 37.60 -10.21 27.24
CA PRO A 380 37.84 -10.81 28.55
C PRO A 380 38.18 -12.30 28.51
N PHE A 381 38.03 -12.95 27.35
CA PHE A 381 38.28 -14.39 27.16
C PHE A 381 39.45 -14.69 26.20
N ASP A 382 40.28 -13.70 25.86
CA ASP A 382 41.42 -13.86 24.95
C ASP A 382 42.69 -13.40 25.68
N ASP A 383 43.76 -14.20 25.60
CA ASP A 383 45.03 -13.91 26.24
C ASP A 383 45.81 -12.78 25.53
N ASN A 384 45.42 -12.43 24.30
CA ASN A 384 45.97 -11.29 23.59
C ASN A 384 45.40 -9.97 24.14
N PRO A 385 46.21 -9.11 24.77
CA PRO A 385 45.73 -7.85 25.36
C PRO A 385 45.23 -6.83 24.32
N SER A 386 45.52 -7.05 23.04
CA SER A 386 45.02 -6.20 21.94
C SER A 386 43.70 -6.70 21.35
N ALA A 387 43.22 -7.90 21.74
CA ALA A 387 41.94 -8.43 21.30
C ALA A 387 40.80 -7.61 21.91
N LYS A 388 39.75 -7.37 21.11
CA LYS A 388 38.59 -6.58 21.50
C LYS A 388 37.28 -7.31 21.21
N LEU A 389 36.25 -6.93 21.94
CA LEU A 389 34.86 -7.21 21.63
C LEU A 389 34.12 -5.90 21.33
N TYR A 390 33.27 -5.93 20.31
CA TYR A 390 32.31 -4.87 20.03
C TYR A 390 30.98 -5.16 20.72
N LYS A 391 30.50 -4.19 21.50
CA LYS A 391 29.18 -4.20 22.15
C LYS A 391 28.09 -3.82 21.15
N THR A 392 27.29 -4.78 20.68
CA THR A 392 26.31 -4.50 19.61
C THR A 392 25.08 -3.74 20.11
N GLY A 393 24.74 -3.88 21.40
CA GLY A 393 23.46 -3.44 21.95
C GLY A 393 22.26 -4.26 21.48
N ASP A 394 22.48 -5.45 20.93
CA ASP A 394 21.41 -6.38 20.56
C ASP A 394 21.26 -7.47 21.63
N LEU A 395 20.01 -7.79 21.98
CA LEU A 395 19.68 -8.91 22.84
C LEU A 395 19.56 -10.16 21.97
N ALA A 396 20.25 -11.23 22.36
CA ALA A 396 20.20 -12.50 21.64
C ALA A 396 20.39 -13.68 22.60
N ARG A 397 20.18 -14.90 22.09
CA ARG A 397 20.49 -16.13 22.81
C ARG A 397 21.00 -17.21 21.86
N TYR A 398 21.82 -18.12 22.41
CA TYR A 398 22.16 -19.35 21.71
C TYR A 398 21.01 -20.35 21.75
N LEU A 399 20.77 -20.99 20.62
CA LEU A 399 19.94 -22.18 20.52
C LEU A 399 20.79 -23.45 20.75
N PRO A 400 20.17 -24.59 21.09
CA PRO A 400 20.89 -25.85 21.33
C PRO A 400 21.72 -26.35 20.14
N ASP A 401 21.35 -25.95 18.92
CA ASP A 401 22.06 -26.28 17.68
C ASP A 401 23.23 -25.32 17.39
N GLY A 402 23.52 -24.36 18.29
CA GLY A 402 24.59 -23.37 18.14
C GLY A 402 24.26 -22.19 17.22
N ASN A 403 23.04 -22.10 16.66
CA ASN A 403 22.56 -20.89 16.01
C ASN A 403 22.22 -19.81 17.04
N ILE A 404 22.28 -18.55 16.61
CA ILE A 404 21.96 -17.40 17.44
C ILE A 404 20.58 -16.86 17.04
N GLU A 405 19.67 -16.79 18.00
CA GLU A 405 18.37 -16.14 17.84
C GLU A 405 18.47 -14.69 18.32
N TRP A 406 18.06 -13.75 17.46
CA TRP A 406 17.98 -12.34 17.79
C TRP A 406 16.63 -12.02 18.45
N LEU A 407 16.67 -11.31 19.58
CA LEU A 407 15.50 -11.06 20.43
C LEU A 407 15.07 -9.58 20.48
N GLY A 408 15.85 -8.68 19.89
CA GLY A 408 15.58 -7.25 19.91
C GLY A 408 16.82 -6.41 20.22
N ARG A 409 16.59 -5.11 20.44
CA ARG A 409 17.62 -4.17 20.92
C ARG A 409 17.47 -3.89 22.40
N ILE A 410 18.58 -3.65 23.07
CA ILE A 410 18.59 -3.19 24.47
C ILE A 410 18.49 -1.65 24.56
N ASP A 411 18.75 -0.95 23.45
CA ASP A 411 18.66 0.50 23.33
C ASP A 411 17.60 0.95 22.32
N PHE A 412 17.53 2.27 22.06
CA PHE A 412 16.51 2.91 21.23
C PHE A 412 16.87 2.99 19.74
N GLN A 413 17.88 2.27 19.29
CA GLN A 413 18.20 2.22 17.88
C GLN A 413 17.20 1.34 17.12
N VAL A 414 16.85 1.72 15.91
CA VAL A 414 15.87 1.00 15.09
C VAL A 414 16.40 0.75 13.69
N LYS A 415 15.86 -0.28 13.03
CA LYS A 415 16.12 -0.60 11.62
C LYS A 415 14.83 -0.39 10.84
N ILE A 416 14.80 0.59 9.95
CA ILE A 416 13.63 0.93 9.12
C ILE A 416 14.07 0.99 7.66
N ARG A 417 13.42 0.20 6.81
CA ARG A 417 13.68 0.09 5.36
C ARG A 417 15.15 -0.22 5.02
N GLY A 418 15.78 -1.07 5.83
CA GLY A 418 17.18 -1.47 5.72
C GLY A 418 18.16 -0.49 6.34
N LEU A 419 17.67 0.60 6.94
CA LEU A 419 18.49 1.71 7.45
C LEU A 419 18.55 1.67 8.97
N ARG A 420 19.78 1.72 9.50
CA ARG A 420 20.03 1.82 10.94
C ARG A 420 19.88 3.28 11.38
N ILE A 421 18.83 3.58 12.14
CA ILE A 421 18.47 4.92 12.59
C ILE A 421 18.56 4.98 14.12
N GLU A 422 19.33 5.93 14.64
CA GLU A 422 19.33 6.28 16.06
C GLU A 422 18.22 7.31 16.30
N LEU A 423 17.18 6.94 17.06
CA LEU A 423 16.09 7.86 17.37
C LEU A 423 16.59 9.11 18.11
N GLY A 424 17.65 8.95 18.90
CA GLY A 424 18.34 10.03 19.60
C GLY A 424 18.92 11.13 18.68
N GLU A 425 19.27 10.82 17.43
CA GLU A 425 19.76 11.84 16.47
C GLU A 425 18.64 12.79 16.05
N ILE A 426 17.45 12.23 15.81
CA ILE A 426 16.26 13.01 15.49
C ILE A 426 15.81 13.81 16.73
N GLU A 427 15.80 13.16 17.90
CA GLU A 427 15.47 13.81 19.17
C GLU A 427 16.44 14.96 19.48
N GLY A 428 17.74 14.76 19.31
CA GLY A 428 18.77 15.77 19.54
C GLY A 428 18.52 17.02 18.70
N ILE A 429 18.32 16.85 17.40
CA ILE A 429 18.05 17.97 16.49
C ILE A 429 16.72 18.66 16.82
N LEU A 430 15.65 17.91 17.09
CA LEU A 430 14.39 18.51 17.53
C LEU A 430 14.56 19.32 18.83
N ASN A 431 15.36 18.84 19.77
CA ASN A 431 15.65 19.51 21.03
C ASN A 431 16.60 20.72 20.90
N GLU A 432 17.36 20.85 19.81
CA GLU A 432 18.11 22.07 19.49
C GLU A 432 17.20 23.24 19.10
N ASN A 433 15.98 22.96 18.65
CA ASN A 433 15.02 24.00 18.30
C ASN A 433 14.52 24.70 19.57
N THR A 434 14.79 26.00 19.71
CA THR A 434 14.42 26.79 20.89
C THR A 434 12.90 26.87 21.13
N ALA A 435 12.07 26.50 20.15
CA ALA A 435 10.63 26.39 20.32
C ALA A 435 10.20 25.09 21.01
N ILE A 436 11.01 24.04 20.96
CA ILE A 436 10.72 22.72 21.54
C ILE A 436 11.38 22.62 22.91
N HIS A 437 10.58 22.30 23.93
CA HIS A 437 11.08 22.05 25.29
C HIS A 437 11.69 20.65 25.42
N GLN A 438 11.00 19.65 24.85
CA GLN A 438 11.43 18.26 24.87
C GLN A 438 10.79 17.48 23.72
N ALA A 439 11.57 16.68 23.00
CA ALA A 439 11.12 15.79 21.94
C ALA A 439 11.61 14.35 22.14
N VAL A 440 10.75 13.40 21.78
CA VAL A 440 10.98 11.95 21.86
C VAL A 440 10.45 11.32 20.58
N VAL A 441 11.25 10.51 19.90
CA VAL A 441 10.85 9.82 18.67
C VAL A 441 10.66 8.33 18.96
N ILE A 442 9.62 7.73 18.42
CA ILE A 442 9.36 6.28 18.50
C ILE A 442 9.04 5.73 17.12
N VAL A 443 9.12 4.41 16.99
CA VAL A 443 8.61 3.69 15.82
C VAL A 443 7.23 3.13 16.14
N ARG A 444 6.28 3.34 15.24
CA ARG A 444 4.94 2.73 15.27
C ARG A 444 4.71 1.85 14.04
N GLN A 445 3.86 0.84 14.19
CA GLN A 445 3.51 -0.10 13.14
C GLN A 445 1.99 -0.30 13.16
N GLU A 446 1.27 0.35 12.23
CA GLU A 446 -0.20 0.27 12.11
C GLU A 446 -0.66 -0.89 11.20
N GLN A 447 0.20 -1.36 10.28
CA GLN A 447 -0.03 -2.52 9.40
C GLN A 447 1.12 -3.53 9.51
N LEU A 448 0.86 -4.82 9.21
CA LEU A 448 1.91 -5.80 8.99
C LEU A 448 2.77 -5.34 7.80
N ASN A 449 3.90 -4.69 8.06
CA ASN A 449 5.04 -4.37 7.16
C ASN A 449 5.34 -2.88 6.86
N ASP A 450 4.79 -1.88 7.57
CA ASP A 450 5.23 -0.47 7.42
C ASP A 450 5.56 0.21 8.76
N PRO A 451 6.79 0.05 9.29
CA PRO A 451 7.25 0.78 10.47
C PRO A 451 7.50 2.26 10.15
N GLN A 452 6.92 3.17 10.94
CA GLN A 452 6.97 4.62 10.74
C GLN A 452 7.52 5.35 11.96
N LEU A 453 8.36 6.37 11.71
CA LEU A 453 8.88 7.27 12.75
C LEU A 453 7.80 8.30 13.14
N ILE A 454 7.52 8.42 14.44
CA ILE A 454 6.63 9.44 15.00
C ILE A 454 7.40 10.22 16.07
N ALA A 455 7.44 11.54 15.95
CA ALA A 455 7.98 12.42 16.97
C ALA A 455 6.87 12.91 17.89
N TYR A 456 7.14 12.95 19.19
CA TYR A 456 6.32 13.57 20.21
C TYR A 456 7.10 14.76 20.76
N ALA A 457 6.46 15.91 20.94
CA ALA A 457 7.13 17.11 21.43
C ALA A 457 6.28 17.87 22.45
N VAL A 458 6.95 18.46 23.43
CA VAL A 458 6.42 19.48 24.34
C VAL A 458 6.96 20.83 23.86
N ILE A 459 6.08 21.79 23.62
CA ILE A 459 6.47 23.13 23.13
C ILE A 459 6.77 24.06 24.31
N ASN A 460 7.75 24.95 24.15
CA ASN A 460 8.04 25.96 25.16
C ASN A 460 6.83 26.92 25.32
N PRO A 461 6.39 27.25 26.55
CA PRO A 461 5.14 28.01 26.78
C PRO A 461 5.10 29.40 26.13
N THR A 462 6.25 29.96 25.77
CA THR A 462 6.40 31.27 25.13
C THR A 462 6.24 31.24 23.62
N VAL A 463 6.16 30.05 23.00
CA VAL A 463 6.05 29.86 21.55
C VAL A 463 4.69 29.30 21.20
N LYS A 464 4.09 29.83 20.12
CA LYS A 464 2.82 29.35 19.60
C LYS A 464 2.99 27.99 18.93
N VAL A 465 2.14 27.03 19.27
CA VAL A 465 2.20 25.65 18.74
C VAL A 465 2.09 25.63 17.22
N GLU A 466 1.25 26.51 16.66
CA GLU A 466 1.01 26.63 15.22
C GLU A 466 2.29 27.00 14.45
N GLN A 467 3.15 27.83 15.04
CA GLN A 467 4.43 28.21 14.44
C GLN A 467 5.38 27.01 14.35
N VAL A 468 5.40 26.15 15.38
CA VAL A 468 6.25 24.95 15.39
C VAL A 468 5.72 23.93 14.40
N LEU A 469 4.40 23.69 14.38
CA LEU A 469 3.76 22.75 13.46
C LEU A 469 3.94 23.15 11.98
N ALA A 470 4.05 24.45 11.68
CA ALA A 470 4.31 24.94 10.32
C ALA A 470 5.76 24.74 9.85
N GLN A 471 6.74 24.68 10.75
CA GLN A 471 8.17 24.76 10.39
C GLN A 471 9.02 23.54 10.77
N TRP A 472 8.52 22.63 11.61
CA TRP A 472 9.32 21.54 12.16
C TRP A 472 9.86 20.58 11.09
N ARG A 473 9.10 20.31 10.02
CA ARG A 473 9.56 19.42 8.95
C ARG A 473 10.70 20.03 8.17
N ASP A 474 10.56 21.29 7.75
CA ASP A 474 11.60 22.00 7.00
C ASP A 474 12.88 22.11 7.81
N TYR A 475 12.75 22.44 9.10
CA TYR A 475 13.86 22.46 10.05
C TYR A 475 14.61 21.11 10.12
N LEU A 476 13.89 19.98 10.09
CA LEU A 476 14.54 18.66 10.04
C LEU A 476 15.13 18.35 8.66
N LYS A 477 14.47 18.71 7.56
CA LYS A 477 14.94 18.45 6.18
C LYS A 477 16.26 19.17 5.88
N GLU A 478 16.51 20.33 6.50
CA GLU A 478 17.78 21.06 6.38
C GLU A 478 18.98 20.27 6.98
N LYS A 479 18.72 19.48 8.02
CA LYS A 479 19.77 18.84 8.85
C LYS A 479 19.88 17.33 8.67
N LEU A 480 18.76 16.67 8.37
CA LEU A 480 18.62 15.22 8.34
C LEU A 480 18.29 14.69 6.95
N PRO A 481 18.82 13.51 6.58
CA PRO A 481 18.35 12.81 5.39
C PRO A 481 16.85 12.52 5.45
N HIS A 482 16.19 12.51 4.29
CA HIS A 482 14.73 12.31 4.18
C HIS A 482 14.20 11.07 4.93
N TYR A 483 14.96 9.97 4.96
CA TYR A 483 14.54 8.73 5.64
C TYR A 483 14.53 8.82 7.17
N MET A 484 15.15 9.85 7.77
CA MET A 484 15.12 10.09 9.23
C MET A 484 14.00 11.07 9.64
N ILE A 485 13.27 11.65 8.69
CA ILE A 485 12.21 12.62 8.99
C ILE A 485 10.97 11.88 9.51
N PRO A 486 10.49 12.18 10.74
CA PRO A 486 9.27 11.58 11.26
C PRO A 486 8.04 11.90 10.40
N ARG A 487 7.12 10.94 10.29
CA ARG A 487 5.86 11.12 9.54
C ARG A 487 4.97 12.18 10.19
N ALA A 488 4.98 12.25 11.52
CA ALA A 488 4.18 13.19 12.29
C ALA A 488 4.95 13.72 13.50
N LEU A 489 4.57 14.93 13.93
CA LEU A 489 4.96 15.56 15.19
C LEU A 489 3.69 15.71 16.05
N VAL A 490 3.61 14.97 17.15
CA VAL A 490 2.48 14.98 18.08
C VAL A 490 2.82 15.87 19.26
N ILE A 491 2.02 16.93 19.47
CA ILE A 491 2.25 17.86 20.57
C ILE A 491 1.58 17.36 21.84
N LEU A 492 2.35 17.35 22.94
CA LEU A 492 1.90 16.95 24.27
C LEU A 492 2.01 18.13 25.23
N GLU A 493 1.09 18.22 26.18
CA GLU A 493 1.21 19.17 27.29
C GLU A 493 2.43 18.84 28.19
N LYS A 494 2.72 17.55 28.36
CA LYS A 494 3.88 17.04 29.09
C LYS A 494 4.27 15.64 28.61
N MET A 495 5.55 15.30 28.74
CA MET A 495 6.00 13.93 28.46
C MET A 495 5.49 12.96 29.53
N PRO A 496 4.93 11.79 29.16
CA PRO A 496 4.60 10.76 30.12
C PRO A 496 5.90 10.19 30.72
N LEU A 497 5.91 10.01 32.04
CA LEU A 497 7.07 9.51 32.77
C LEU A 497 6.71 8.17 33.45
N THR A 498 7.69 7.28 33.53
CA THR A 498 7.69 6.09 34.36
C THR A 498 7.79 6.45 35.85
N PRO A 499 7.52 5.53 36.79
CA PRO A 499 7.71 5.76 38.22
C PRO A 499 9.15 6.15 38.64
N ASN A 500 10.12 6.00 37.75
CA ASN A 500 11.53 6.39 37.96
C ASN A 500 11.89 7.73 37.26
N ASP A 501 10.90 8.57 36.95
CA ASP A 501 11.06 9.89 36.30
C ASP A 501 11.72 9.85 34.90
N LYS A 502 11.78 8.69 34.24
CA LYS A 502 12.21 8.55 32.84
C LYS A 502 11.01 8.61 31.91
N VAL A 503 11.18 9.13 30.69
CA VAL A 503 10.13 9.12 29.65
C VAL A 503 9.60 7.71 29.41
N ASP A 504 8.28 7.54 29.47
CA ASP A 504 7.58 6.29 29.18
C ASP A 504 7.23 6.19 27.70
N ARG A 505 8.16 5.63 26.91
CA ARG A 505 7.95 5.40 25.46
C ARG A 505 6.85 4.39 25.16
N ALA A 506 6.55 3.46 26.07
CA ALA A 506 5.47 2.49 25.90
C ALA A 506 4.09 3.14 26.07
N ALA A 507 3.98 4.10 26.99
CA ALA A 507 2.80 4.96 27.10
C ALA A 507 2.64 5.82 25.83
N LEU A 508 3.73 6.43 25.34
CA LEU A 508 3.72 7.18 24.07
C LEU A 508 3.22 6.33 22.90
N ALA A 509 3.62 5.06 22.80
CA ALA A 509 3.19 4.14 21.74
C ALA A 509 1.70 3.75 21.79
N LYS A 510 1.03 3.95 22.94
CA LYS A 510 -0.39 3.64 23.14
C LYS A 510 -1.31 4.84 22.98
N LEU A 511 -0.77 6.06 22.97
CA LEU A 511 -1.58 7.25 22.73
C LEU A 511 -2.29 7.12 21.38
N PRO A 512 -3.56 7.49 21.25
CA PRO A 512 -4.15 7.59 19.93
C PRO A 512 -3.30 8.56 19.11
N LEU A 513 -2.95 8.19 17.88
CA LEU A 513 -2.55 9.18 16.89
C LEU A 513 -3.85 9.92 16.56
N ASN A 514 -4.22 10.88 17.40
CA ASN A 514 -5.13 11.92 17.00
C ASN A 514 -4.38 12.65 15.89
N TYR A 515 -4.59 12.20 14.66
CA TYR A 515 -4.34 13.02 13.49
C TYR A 515 -5.15 14.27 13.76
N ASP A 516 -4.48 15.33 14.21
CA ASP A 516 -5.10 16.64 14.16
C ASP A 516 -5.27 16.91 12.66
N THR A 517 -6.48 16.67 12.18
CA THR A 517 -6.90 16.93 10.79
C THR A 517 -6.91 18.43 10.51
N SER A 518 -6.66 19.29 11.50
CA SER A 518 -6.04 20.59 11.23
C SER A 518 -4.55 20.42 10.90
N ARG A 519 -4.27 19.77 9.77
CA ARG A 519 -3.11 20.20 8.98
C ARG A 519 -3.29 21.70 8.80
N LEU A 520 -2.31 22.51 9.19
CA LEU A 520 -2.16 23.86 8.65
C LEU A 520 -1.81 23.68 7.17
N VAL A 521 -2.81 23.31 6.38
CA VAL A 521 -2.76 23.20 4.92
C VAL A 521 -2.48 24.62 4.45
N THR A 522 -1.28 24.90 3.93
CA THR A 522 -1.04 26.19 3.29
C THR A 522 -2.08 26.32 2.18
N PRO A 523 -3.02 27.28 2.28
CA PRO A 523 -4.11 27.38 1.33
C PRO A 523 -3.53 27.81 -0.03
N PRO A 524 -4.17 27.39 -1.13
CA PRO A 524 -3.81 27.87 -2.44
C PRO A 524 -3.96 29.39 -2.55
N ARG A 525 -3.00 30.04 -3.21
CA ARG A 525 -2.89 31.51 -3.24
C ARG A 525 -3.53 32.11 -4.49
N ASN A 526 -3.82 31.28 -5.48
CA ASN A 526 -4.26 31.66 -6.81
C ASN A 526 -5.04 30.50 -7.47
N PRO A 527 -5.82 30.77 -8.53
CA PRO A 527 -6.68 29.79 -9.19
C PRO A 527 -5.95 28.54 -9.68
N GLU A 528 -4.70 28.67 -10.15
CA GLU A 528 -3.92 27.52 -10.60
C GLU A 528 -3.52 26.60 -9.45
N GLU A 529 -3.15 27.14 -8.28
CA GLU A 529 -2.84 26.35 -7.09
C GLU A 529 -4.11 25.70 -6.50
N GLU A 530 -5.28 26.36 -6.59
CA GLU A 530 -6.57 25.81 -6.16
C GLU A 530 -6.95 24.58 -7.00
N LEU A 531 -6.81 24.68 -8.32
CA LEU A 531 -7.00 23.57 -9.25
C LEU A 531 -6.06 22.40 -8.94
N LEU A 532 -4.77 22.70 -8.80
CA LEU A 532 -3.74 21.68 -8.65
C LEU A 532 -3.83 20.98 -7.28
N THR A 533 -4.16 21.71 -6.21
CA THR A 533 -4.43 21.10 -4.89
C THR A 533 -5.63 20.16 -4.93
N ALA A 534 -6.69 20.48 -5.68
CA ALA A 534 -7.84 19.59 -5.88
C ALA A 534 -7.45 18.31 -6.65
N ILE A 535 -6.67 18.44 -7.73
CA ILE A 535 -6.16 17.29 -8.50
C ILE A 535 -5.25 16.40 -7.64
N TRP A 536 -4.37 17.01 -6.84
CA TRP A 536 -3.48 16.29 -5.92
C TRP A 536 -4.30 15.52 -4.86
N ALA A 537 -5.28 16.18 -4.24
CA ALA A 537 -6.15 15.57 -3.23
C ALA A 537 -6.94 14.38 -3.79
N GLU A 538 -7.48 14.51 -5.01
CA GLU A 538 -8.20 13.44 -5.71
C GLU A 538 -7.31 12.21 -5.92
N VAL A 539 -6.11 12.40 -6.46
CA VAL A 539 -5.19 11.30 -6.79
C VAL A 539 -4.58 10.65 -5.56
N LEU A 540 -4.35 11.44 -4.50
CA LEU A 540 -3.81 10.95 -3.25
C LEU A 540 -4.87 10.32 -2.33
N GLU A 541 -6.16 10.51 -2.64
CA GLU A 541 -7.32 10.11 -1.84
C GLU A 541 -7.35 10.81 -0.46
N LEU A 542 -7.01 12.10 -0.45
CA LEU A 542 -6.96 12.95 0.75
C LEU A 542 -8.06 14.02 0.72
N GLU A 543 -8.52 14.47 1.90
CA GLU A 543 -9.56 15.49 2.01
C GLU A 543 -9.07 16.89 1.60
N LYS A 544 -7.83 17.24 1.98
CA LYS A 544 -7.16 18.49 1.59
C LYS A 544 -5.66 18.24 1.36
N VAL A 545 -5.08 18.99 0.43
CA VAL A 545 -3.64 19.03 0.15
C VAL A 545 -3.19 20.48 0.15
N GLY A 546 -2.12 20.80 0.88
CA GLY A 546 -1.55 22.13 0.96
C GLY A 546 -0.62 22.40 -0.22
N ILE A 547 -0.44 23.67 -0.57
CA ILE A 547 0.37 24.01 -1.74
C ILE A 547 1.83 23.59 -1.62
N ASP A 548 2.36 23.56 -0.40
CA ASP A 548 3.76 23.21 -0.12
C ASP A 548 3.91 21.74 0.31
N GLU A 549 2.82 20.95 0.32
CA GLU A 549 2.87 19.54 0.71
C GLU A 549 3.38 18.67 -0.46
N ASN A 550 4.43 17.90 -0.20
CA ASN A 550 5.06 17.06 -1.21
C ASN A 550 4.19 15.83 -1.52
N PHE A 551 3.94 15.59 -2.81
CA PHE A 551 3.09 14.49 -3.30
C PHE A 551 3.50 13.12 -2.77
N PHE A 552 4.81 12.86 -2.66
CA PHE A 552 5.34 11.56 -2.23
C PHE A 552 5.24 11.38 -0.71
N GLU A 553 5.38 12.47 0.05
CA GLU A 553 5.19 12.49 1.51
C GLU A 553 3.73 12.23 1.90
N LEU A 554 2.80 12.59 1.01
CA LEU A 554 1.36 12.36 1.16
C LEU A 554 0.90 10.94 0.75
N GLY A 555 1.84 10.02 0.51
CA GLY A 555 1.54 8.65 0.09
C GLY A 555 1.43 8.48 -1.42
N GLY A 556 1.94 9.44 -2.20
CA GLY A 556 2.15 9.32 -3.63
C GLY A 556 3.26 8.31 -3.95
N HIS A 557 2.98 7.38 -4.86
CA HIS A 557 3.95 6.44 -5.42
C HIS A 557 3.83 6.42 -6.94
N SER A 558 4.68 5.66 -7.63
CA SER A 558 4.79 5.70 -9.10
C SER A 558 3.47 5.48 -9.86
N LEU A 559 2.55 4.66 -9.32
CA LEU A 559 1.20 4.51 -9.89
C LEU A 559 0.32 5.75 -9.70
N LYS A 560 0.40 6.40 -8.52
CA LYS A 560 -0.29 7.66 -8.26
C LYS A 560 0.31 8.80 -9.08
N VAL A 561 1.62 8.83 -9.35
CA VAL A 561 2.20 9.81 -10.28
C VAL A 561 1.69 9.59 -11.71
N ILE A 562 1.57 8.34 -12.16
CA ILE A 562 0.97 8.06 -13.48
C ILE A 562 -0.50 8.48 -13.51
N ALA A 563 -1.25 8.25 -12.43
CA ALA A 563 -2.63 8.72 -12.29
C ALA A 563 -2.69 10.25 -12.30
N LEU A 564 -1.75 10.92 -11.64
CA LEU A 564 -1.61 12.37 -11.61
C LEU A 564 -1.32 12.95 -12.98
N CYS A 565 -0.33 12.42 -13.69
CA CYS A 565 0.00 12.83 -15.06
C CYS A 565 -1.20 12.65 -15.99
N LYS A 566 -1.97 11.56 -15.85
CA LYS A 566 -3.20 11.36 -16.62
C LYS A 566 -4.29 12.35 -16.27
N ARG A 567 -4.44 12.69 -14.99
CA ARG A 567 -5.44 13.65 -14.54
C ARG A 567 -5.10 15.06 -15.04
N LEU A 568 -3.84 15.44 -14.97
CA LEU A 568 -3.32 16.67 -15.55
C LEU A 568 -3.45 16.69 -17.08
N GLU A 569 -3.21 15.56 -17.76
CA GLU A 569 -3.44 15.44 -19.21
C GLU A 569 -4.90 15.62 -19.58
N SER A 570 -5.83 15.08 -18.78
CA SER A 570 -7.27 15.28 -19.01
C SER A 570 -7.70 16.73 -18.84
N TYR A 571 -7.02 17.48 -17.96
CA TYR A 571 -7.39 18.87 -17.66
C TYR A 571 -6.74 19.88 -18.62
N PHE A 572 -5.47 19.68 -18.94
CA PHE A 572 -4.69 20.61 -19.76
C PHE A 572 -4.60 20.22 -21.24
N GLU A 573 -5.17 19.06 -21.62
CA GLU A 573 -5.03 18.44 -22.95
C GLU A 573 -3.55 18.28 -23.37
N LYS A 574 -2.67 18.09 -22.37
CA LYS A 574 -1.22 18.05 -22.54
C LYS A 574 -0.59 16.96 -21.69
N LYS A 575 0.30 16.18 -22.29
CA LYS A 575 1.08 15.18 -21.56
C LYS A 575 2.14 15.84 -20.70
N PHE A 576 2.18 15.45 -19.44
CA PHE A 576 3.25 15.79 -18.51
C PHE A 576 4.13 14.57 -18.30
N ALA A 577 5.44 14.78 -18.34
CA ALA A 577 6.41 13.73 -18.04
C ALA A 577 6.37 13.41 -16.54
N VAL A 578 6.63 12.16 -16.17
CA VAL A 578 6.67 11.73 -14.76
C VAL A 578 7.79 12.46 -14.02
N GLU A 579 8.90 12.67 -14.73
CA GLU A 579 10.07 13.44 -14.31
C GLU A 579 9.68 14.87 -13.89
N THR A 580 8.71 15.49 -14.57
CA THR A 580 8.23 16.83 -14.21
C THR A 580 7.56 16.87 -12.83
N ILE A 581 6.82 15.81 -12.46
CA ILE A 581 6.17 15.70 -11.15
C ILE A 581 7.18 15.34 -10.05
N LEU A 582 8.26 14.63 -10.42
CA LEU A 582 9.37 14.34 -9.51
C LEU A 582 10.19 15.59 -9.20
N ASP A 583 10.41 16.45 -10.20
CA ASP A 583 11.18 17.69 -10.07
C ASP A 583 10.37 18.83 -9.43
N ALA A 584 9.04 18.78 -9.53
CA ALA A 584 8.10 19.74 -8.96
C ALA A 584 7.00 18.98 -8.19
N ALA A 585 7.38 18.48 -7.01
CA ALA A 585 6.61 17.50 -6.25
C ALA A 585 5.54 18.12 -5.34
N THR A 586 5.59 19.43 -5.11
CA THR A 586 4.53 20.20 -4.45
C THR A 586 3.65 20.92 -5.47
N VAL A 587 2.45 21.33 -5.06
CA VAL A 587 1.56 22.10 -5.94
C VAL A 587 2.14 23.48 -6.27
N ALA A 588 2.81 24.13 -5.31
CA ALA A 588 3.47 25.40 -5.52
C ALA A 588 4.58 25.31 -6.58
N GLU A 589 5.44 24.28 -6.48
CA GLU A 589 6.51 24.05 -7.47
C GLU A 589 5.93 23.71 -8.85
N PHE A 590 4.87 22.91 -8.91
CA PHE A 590 4.26 22.54 -10.18
C PHE A 590 3.54 23.73 -10.84
N ALA A 591 2.90 24.59 -10.04
CA ALA A 591 2.32 25.85 -10.51
C ALA A 591 3.41 26.79 -11.09
N GLU A 592 4.56 26.92 -10.43
CA GLU A 592 5.70 27.68 -10.97
C GLU A 592 6.27 27.06 -12.25
N TYR A 593 6.38 25.73 -12.31
CA TYR A 593 6.78 25.02 -13.52
C TYR A 593 5.84 25.36 -14.70
N LEU A 594 4.52 25.36 -14.46
CA LEU A 594 3.53 25.73 -15.48
C LEU A 594 3.68 27.19 -15.90
N ARG A 595 3.82 28.15 -14.97
CA ARG A 595 4.03 29.57 -15.33
C ARG A 595 5.28 29.79 -16.17
N LYS A 596 6.36 29.08 -15.85
CA LYS A 596 7.67 29.26 -16.52
C LYS A 596 7.71 28.59 -17.89
N ASN A 597 7.17 27.38 -18.02
CA ASN A 597 7.36 26.56 -19.21
C ASN A 597 6.11 26.52 -20.10
N HIS A 598 4.92 26.74 -19.54
CA HIS A 598 3.61 26.61 -20.20
C HIS A 598 2.63 27.75 -19.83
N PRO A 599 3.02 29.03 -20.02
CA PRO A 599 2.17 30.17 -19.67
C PRO A 599 0.81 30.17 -20.39
N GLU A 600 0.71 29.52 -21.56
CA GLU A 600 -0.55 29.33 -22.30
C GLU A 600 -1.60 28.52 -21.54
N LEU A 601 -1.18 27.63 -20.62
CA LEU A 601 -2.08 26.82 -19.80
C LEU A 601 -2.60 27.61 -18.61
N ILE A 602 -1.80 28.53 -18.07
CA ILE A 602 -2.21 29.46 -17.00
C ILE A 602 -3.26 30.45 -17.53
N GLU A 603 -3.06 31.01 -18.73
CA GLU A 603 -4.06 31.88 -19.37
C GLU A 603 -5.41 31.18 -19.65
N LYS A 604 -5.40 29.85 -19.86
CA LYS A 604 -6.63 29.06 -20.00
C LYS A 604 -7.37 28.94 -18.66
N ILE A 605 -6.64 28.81 -17.55
CA ILE A 605 -7.22 28.77 -16.20
C ILE A 605 -7.86 30.12 -15.86
N ASP A 606 -7.18 31.24 -16.14
CA ASP A 606 -7.69 32.60 -15.88
C ASP A 606 -8.97 32.98 -16.66
N LYS A 607 -9.20 32.35 -17.82
CA LYS A 607 -10.39 32.57 -18.66
C LYS A 607 -11.60 31.72 -18.24
N ILE A 608 -11.38 30.71 -17.41
CA ILE A 608 -12.44 29.88 -16.83
C ILE A 608 -12.85 30.57 -15.53
N LYS A 609 -14.11 31.03 -15.44
CA LYS A 609 -14.65 31.46 -14.14
C LYS A 609 -14.58 30.26 -13.20
N PHE A 610 -13.76 30.38 -12.17
CA PHE A 610 -13.38 29.32 -11.24
C PHE A 610 -14.58 28.55 -10.63
N ASN A 611 -15.74 29.22 -10.53
CA ASN A 611 -16.97 28.63 -10.00
C ASN A 611 -17.74 27.69 -10.97
N GLU A 612 -17.37 27.58 -12.24
CA GLU A 612 -18.16 26.84 -13.24
C GLU A 612 -17.57 25.48 -13.64
N VAL A 613 -16.32 25.16 -13.31
CA VAL A 613 -15.67 23.95 -13.87
C VAL A 613 -15.20 22.93 -12.84
N ILE A 614 -14.90 23.31 -11.59
CA ILE A 614 -14.33 22.35 -10.61
C ILE A 614 -14.86 22.57 -9.20
N ASN A 615 -16.17 22.63 -9.07
CA ASN A 615 -16.77 22.18 -7.83
C ASN A 615 -18.16 21.64 -8.09
N PRO A 616 -18.32 20.31 -8.18
CA PRO A 616 -19.62 19.75 -7.97
C PRO A 616 -20.03 20.02 -6.52
N LEU A 617 -19.24 19.68 -5.50
CA LEU A 617 -19.63 19.81 -4.09
C LEU A 617 -18.86 20.91 -3.31
N ILE A 618 -18.88 22.17 -3.77
CA ILE A 618 -18.95 23.25 -2.77
C ILE A 618 -20.41 23.22 -2.28
N ILE A 619 -20.63 22.45 -1.22
CA ILE A 619 -21.64 22.84 -0.25
C ILE A 619 -20.95 23.97 0.47
N ASP A 620 -21.11 25.20 -0.04
CA ASP A 620 -20.68 26.40 0.67
C ASP A 620 -21.22 26.27 2.10
N GLU A 621 -20.51 26.77 3.10
CA GLU A 621 -21.13 26.89 4.43
C GLU A 621 -22.39 27.79 4.36
N ASP A 622 -22.50 28.63 3.32
CA ASP A 622 -23.71 29.36 2.90
C ASP A 622 -24.76 28.51 2.16
N PHE A 623 -24.43 27.29 1.73
CA PHE A 623 -25.32 26.30 1.08
C PHE A 623 -25.97 25.34 2.09
N ILE A 624 -25.59 25.39 3.38
CA ILE A 624 -26.37 24.79 4.48
C ILE A 624 -27.70 25.54 4.53
N ALA A 625 -28.64 25.06 3.74
CA ALA A 625 -29.99 25.58 3.52
C ALA A 625 -30.23 27.00 4.03
N ASP A 626 -30.21 27.98 3.10
CA ASP A 626 -31.13 29.12 3.17
C ASP A 626 -32.56 28.54 3.21
N SER A 627 -32.92 28.14 4.42
CA SER A 627 -34.09 27.35 4.73
C SER A 627 -35.21 28.35 4.98
N SER A 628 -35.74 28.89 3.89
CA SER A 628 -37.18 29.13 3.85
C SER A 628 -37.84 27.74 3.97
N LEU A 629 -37.90 27.21 5.19
CA LEU A 629 -38.53 25.94 5.54
C LEU A 629 -39.98 26.04 5.10
N GLU A 630 -40.29 25.47 3.93
CA GLU A 630 -41.68 25.22 3.60
C GLU A 630 -42.15 24.11 4.54
N ILE A 631 -42.95 24.50 5.53
CA ILE A 631 -43.54 23.58 6.49
C ILE A 631 -44.82 23.04 5.87
N ASP A 632 -44.97 21.72 5.86
CA ASP A 632 -46.23 21.13 5.46
C ASP A 632 -47.30 21.49 6.50
N SER A 633 -48.31 22.25 6.06
CA SER A 633 -49.39 22.74 6.93
C SER A 633 -50.19 21.64 7.64
N LEU A 634 -50.13 20.40 7.14
CA LEU A 634 -50.85 19.24 7.70
C LEU A 634 -50.03 18.47 8.74
N SER A 635 -48.73 18.28 8.53
CA SER A 635 -47.85 17.51 9.44
C SER A 635 -46.99 18.37 10.37
N GLY A 636 -46.81 19.66 10.07
CA GLY A 636 -45.91 20.55 10.81
C GLY A 636 -44.42 20.21 10.64
N CYS A 637 -44.07 19.30 9.73
CA CYS A 637 -42.70 18.86 9.47
C CYS A 637 -42.11 19.59 8.25
N PRO A 638 -40.77 19.81 8.20
CA PRO A 638 -40.12 20.33 7.01
C PRO A 638 -40.13 19.27 5.89
N TYR A 639 -40.38 19.71 4.67
CA TYR A 639 -40.33 18.84 3.48
C TYR A 639 -39.28 19.29 2.46
N PHE A 640 -38.74 18.32 1.74
CA PHE A 640 -37.68 18.50 0.74
C PHE A 640 -38.04 17.75 -0.55
N PRO A 641 -37.50 18.14 -1.71
CA PRO A 641 -37.71 17.37 -2.94
C PRO A 641 -37.07 15.98 -2.84
N LEU A 642 -37.50 15.05 -3.69
CA LEU A 642 -36.88 13.71 -3.82
C LEU A 642 -35.70 13.74 -4.79
N SER A 643 -34.69 12.90 -4.52
CA SER A 643 -33.63 12.61 -5.50
C SER A 643 -34.22 11.99 -6.76
N LEU A 644 -33.50 12.05 -7.87
CA LEU A 644 -33.98 11.50 -9.15
C LEU A 644 -34.30 10.00 -9.05
N THR A 645 -33.50 9.27 -8.28
CA THR A 645 -33.68 7.84 -8.00
C THR A 645 -34.90 7.60 -7.10
N GLN A 646 -35.09 8.41 -6.05
CA GLN A 646 -36.29 8.34 -5.21
C GLN A 646 -37.58 8.66 -5.99
N GLN A 647 -37.56 9.63 -6.91
CA GLN A 647 -38.73 9.96 -7.76
C GLN A 647 -39.17 8.76 -8.61
N LYS A 648 -38.20 8.06 -9.22
CA LYS A 648 -38.49 6.83 -9.99
C LYS A 648 -39.05 5.75 -9.08
N ARG A 649 -38.48 5.57 -7.90
CA ARG A 649 -38.95 4.58 -6.93
C ARG A 649 -40.37 4.88 -6.46
N TRP A 650 -40.66 6.12 -6.09
CA TRP A 650 -42.01 6.58 -5.73
C TRP A 650 -43.03 6.32 -6.84
N SER A 651 -42.67 6.62 -8.10
CA SER A 651 -43.55 6.41 -9.25
C SER A 651 -43.88 4.93 -9.45
N TYR A 652 -42.89 4.05 -9.25
CA TYR A 652 -43.08 2.60 -9.32
C TYR A 652 -44.04 2.11 -8.23
N GLU A 653 -43.83 2.54 -6.98
CA GLU A 653 -44.67 2.17 -5.82
C GLU A 653 -46.12 2.64 -5.99
N LYS A 654 -46.37 3.81 -6.58
CA LYS A 654 -47.73 4.30 -6.85
C LYS A 654 -48.45 3.51 -7.96
N SER A 655 -47.69 2.93 -8.90
CA SER A 655 -48.24 2.26 -10.09
C SER A 655 -48.58 0.78 -9.90
N ASN A 656 -47.99 0.13 -8.90
CA ASN A 656 -48.22 -1.29 -8.62
C ASN A 656 -49.22 -1.48 -7.48
N THR A 657 -50.24 -2.29 -7.73
CA THR A 657 -51.27 -2.65 -6.73
C THR A 657 -50.84 -3.81 -5.82
N VAL A 658 -49.72 -4.47 -6.12
CA VAL A 658 -49.07 -5.47 -5.28
C VAL A 658 -47.92 -4.77 -4.56
N ILE A 659 -47.97 -4.79 -3.23
CA ILE A 659 -47.02 -4.06 -2.40
C ILE A 659 -45.70 -4.86 -2.41
N HIS A 660 -44.62 -4.22 -2.87
CA HIS A 660 -43.32 -4.86 -3.07
C HIS A 660 -42.53 -4.88 -1.75
N PHE A 661 -42.02 -6.06 -1.39
CA PHE A 661 -41.35 -6.32 -0.12
C PHE A 661 -39.84 -6.15 -0.26
N SER A 662 -39.26 -5.24 0.53
CA SER A 662 -37.95 -4.67 0.26
C SER A 662 -36.78 -5.67 0.37
N GLY A 663 -35.88 -5.67 -0.62
CA GLY A 663 -34.68 -6.51 -0.68
C GLY A 663 -33.61 -6.26 0.40
N ASN A 664 -33.85 -5.32 1.33
CA ASN A 664 -32.95 -5.03 2.45
C ASN A 664 -33.47 -5.63 3.76
N PHE A 665 -33.80 -6.91 3.71
CA PHE A 665 -34.11 -7.73 4.88
C PHE A 665 -32.83 -8.47 5.31
N ARG A 666 -32.41 -8.29 6.57
CA ARG A 666 -31.20 -8.91 7.15
C ARG A 666 -31.53 -9.56 8.48
N ARG A 667 -30.88 -10.70 8.75
CA ARG A 667 -31.04 -11.52 9.95
C ARG A 667 -29.68 -11.88 10.48
N HIS A 668 -29.37 -11.43 11.70
CA HIS A 668 -28.16 -11.81 12.41
C HIS A 668 -28.55 -12.66 13.60
N TYR A 669 -28.14 -13.92 13.60
CA TYR A 669 -28.22 -14.78 14.77
C TYR A 669 -27.09 -14.41 15.72
N LEU A 670 -27.46 -14.11 16.97
CA LEU A 670 -26.59 -13.58 18.02
C LEU A 670 -26.54 -14.60 19.16
N LYS A 671 -25.36 -15.16 19.39
CA LYS A 671 -25.12 -16.14 20.46
C LYS A 671 -24.15 -15.58 21.50
N GLY A 672 -24.60 -15.52 22.76
CA GLY A 672 -23.82 -15.04 23.88
C GLY A 672 -24.59 -14.10 24.81
N ASN A 673 -23.86 -13.32 25.60
CA ASN A 673 -24.45 -12.42 26.60
C ASN A 673 -24.77 -11.05 25.95
N LEU A 674 -25.93 -10.95 25.31
CA LEU A 674 -26.37 -9.71 24.67
C LEU A 674 -26.70 -8.63 25.69
N ASN A 675 -26.07 -7.45 25.58
CA ASN A 675 -26.48 -6.27 26.33
C ASN A 675 -27.59 -5.53 25.55
N LEU A 676 -28.84 -5.87 25.88
CA LEU A 676 -30.02 -5.31 25.21
C LEU A 676 -30.12 -3.78 25.31
N ALA A 677 -29.76 -3.21 26.46
CA ALA A 677 -29.80 -1.76 26.67
C ALA A 677 -28.80 -1.05 25.76
N VAL A 678 -27.58 -1.60 25.64
CA VAL A 678 -26.56 -1.09 24.73
C VAL A 678 -26.98 -1.26 23.27
N LEU A 679 -27.47 -2.43 22.85
CA LEU A 679 -27.98 -2.63 21.50
C LEU A 679 -29.08 -1.63 21.14
N THR A 680 -30.03 -1.41 22.05
CA THR A 680 -31.11 -0.44 21.87
C THR A 680 -30.58 0.98 21.76
N ALA A 681 -29.62 1.37 22.62
CA ALA A 681 -28.99 2.69 22.56
C ALA A 681 -28.23 2.91 21.25
N SER A 682 -27.45 1.92 20.80
CA SER A 682 -26.69 1.99 19.54
C SER A 682 -27.61 2.17 18.33
N LEU A 683 -28.71 1.42 18.24
CA LEU A 683 -29.68 1.57 17.15
C LEU A 683 -30.38 2.93 17.18
N ASN A 684 -30.71 3.44 18.37
CA ASN A 684 -31.31 4.76 18.54
C ASN A 684 -30.36 5.89 18.14
N GLU A 685 -29.07 5.77 18.44
CA GLU A 685 -28.03 6.74 18.05
C GLU A 685 -27.89 6.82 16.53
N ILE A 686 -27.95 5.69 15.81
CA ILE A 686 -27.94 5.68 14.33
C ILE A 686 -29.18 6.38 13.77
N ILE A 687 -30.37 6.09 14.30
CA ILE A 687 -31.63 6.71 13.87
C ILE A 687 -31.66 8.23 14.18
N TYR A 688 -31.03 8.64 15.29
CA TYR A 688 -30.86 10.05 15.63
C TYR A 688 -29.96 10.74 14.60
N ARG A 689 -28.78 10.17 14.38
CA ARG A 689 -27.70 10.66 13.52
C ARG A 689 -28.12 10.84 12.06
N HIS A 690 -28.85 9.87 11.49
CA HIS A 690 -29.22 9.85 10.07
C HIS A 690 -30.70 10.22 9.87
N GLN A 691 -30.96 11.44 9.38
CA GLN A 691 -32.33 11.93 9.17
C GLN A 691 -33.14 11.05 8.21
N ILE A 692 -32.49 10.46 7.20
CA ILE A 692 -33.13 9.63 6.17
C ILE A 692 -33.87 8.41 6.74
N LEU A 693 -33.43 7.89 7.89
CA LEU A 693 -34.07 6.75 8.57
C LEU A 693 -35.40 7.13 9.25
N ARG A 694 -35.71 8.43 9.30
CA ARG A 694 -36.94 9.00 9.87
C ARG A 694 -37.80 9.71 8.83
N VAL A 695 -37.54 9.46 7.54
CA VAL A 695 -38.27 10.09 6.45
C VAL A 695 -39.56 9.34 6.09
N THR A 696 -40.60 10.11 5.76
CA THR A 696 -41.83 9.65 5.09
C THR A 696 -42.07 10.44 3.81
N PHE A 697 -42.91 9.96 2.90
CA PHE A 697 -43.12 10.52 1.58
C PHE A 697 -44.59 10.90 1.34
N ARG A 698 -44.84 12.07 0.75
CA ARG A 698 -46.20 12.53 0.38
C ARG A 698 -46.18 13.33 -0.92
N GLU A 699 -47.36 13.62 -1.46
CA GLU A 699 -47.53 14.60 -2.53
C GLU A 699 -47.94 15.96 -1.95
N VAL A 700 -47.15 16.99 -2.23
CA VAL A 700 -47.45 18.39 -1.92
C VAL A 700 -47.52 19.15 -3.24
N ASN A 701 -48.64 19.85 -3.49
CA ASN A 701 -48.89 20.58 -4.74
C ASN A 701 -48.68 19.73 -6.03
N GLY A 702 -48.99 18.43 -5.97
CA GLY A 702 -48.84 17.51 -7.09
C GLY A 702 -47.42 17.01 -7.35
N SER A 703 -46.45 17.34 -6.49
CA SER A 703 -45.07 16.83 -6.56
C SER A 703 -44.75 15.95 -5.35
N PRO A 704 -44.04 14.82 -5.52
CA PRO A 704 -43.62 14.00 -4.38
C PRO A 704 -42.50 14.70 -3.61
N VAL A 705 -42.61 14.69 -2.28
CA VAL A 705 -41.67 15.29 -1.33
C VAL A 705 -41.35 14.31 -0.20
N GLN A 706 -40.19 14.49 0.43
CA GLN A 706 -39.75 13.74 1.60
C GLN A 706 -39.88 14.63 2.84
N LEU A 707 -40.51 14.10 3.90
CA LEU A 707 -40.73 14.78 5.17
C LEU A 707 -39.82 14.16 6.23
N ILE A 708 -39.07 14.98 6.95
CA ILE A 708 -38.21 14.51 8.05
C ILE A 708 -39.01 14.56 9.35
N ASN A 709 -39.35 13.39 9.90
CA ASN A 709 -40.07 13.31 11.17
C ASN A 709 -39.12 13.61 12.35
N PRO A 710 -39.59 14.26 13.44
CA PRO A 710 -38.80 14.47 14.65
C PRO A 710 -38.23 13.16 15.21
N TYR A 711 -37.06 13.25 15.84
CA TYR A 711 -36.47 12.10 16.51
C TYR A 711 -37.30 11.73 17.73
N THR A 712 -37.57 10.43 17.89
CA THR A 712 -38.19 9.85 19.07
C THR A 712 -37.40 8.60 19.44
N GLU A 713 -36.90 8.55 20.68
CA GLU A 713 -36.25 7.37 21.21
C GLU A 713 -37.27 6.24 21.34
N LYS A 714 -36.91 5.05 20.86
CA LYS A 714 -37.80 3.88 20.87
C LYS A 714 -37.11 2.68 21.48
N ASN A 715 -37.86 1.92 22.28
CA ASN A 715 -37.40 0.61 22.72
C ASN A 715 -37.36 -0.35 21.53
N LEU A 716 -36.34 -1.21 21.49
CA LEU A 716 -36.25 -2.29 20.52
C LEU A 716 -37.40 -3.29 20.77
N PRO A 717 -38.32 -3.51 19.82
CA PRO A 717 -39.36 -4.53 19.95
C PRO A 717 -38.75 -5.92 20.13
N ILE A 718 -39.26 -6.68 21.10
CA ILE A 718 -38.81 -8.04 21.41
C ILE A 718 -39.96 -9.02 21.23
N ILE A 719 -39.72 -10.08 20.47
CA ILE A 719 -40.61 -11.23 20.37
C ILE A 719 -39.95 -12.38 21.12
N ASP A 720 -40.58 -12.83 22.20
CA ASP A 720 -40.04 -13.90 23.05
C ASP A 720 -40.61 -15.26 22.65
N LEU A 721 -39.75 -16.13 22.11
CA LEU A 721 -40.09 -17.50 21.74
C LEU A 721 -39.68 -18.52 22.80
N GLN A 722 -39.06 -18.12 23.90
CA GLN A 722 -38.74 -19.02 25.02
C GLN A 722 -39.95 -19.80 25.57
N PRO A 723 -41.18 -19.24 25.61
CA PRO A 723 -42.36 -19.97 26.10
C PRO A 723 -42.83 -21.12 25.19
N TRP A 724 -42.39 -21.18 23.93
CA TRP A 724 -42.84 -22.18 22.97
C TRP A 724 -42.09 -23.51 23.15
N PRO A 725 -42.76 -24.67 22.99
CA PRO A 725 -42.09 -25.98 22.98
C PRO A 725 -41.04 -26.09 21.86
N GLU A 726 -39.93 -26.78 22.11
CA GLU A 726 -38.80 -26.87 21.17
C GLU A 726 -39.17 -27.43 19.79
N ASN A 727 -40.13 -28.36 19.75
CA ASN A 727 -40.65 -28.94 18.51
C ASN A 727 -41.61 -28.01 17.74
N GLN A 728 -42.01 -26.87 18.30
CA GLN A 728 -42.89 -25.87 17.69
C GLN A 728 -42.19 -24.52 17.45
N LYS A 729 -41.07 -24.25 18.15
CA LYS A 729 -40.29 -23.00 17.99
C LYS A 729 -39.87 -22.73 16.55
N SER A 730 -39.39 -23.73 15.82
CA SER A 730 -38.93 -23.56 14.44
C SER A 730 -40.08 -23.23 13.48
N GLU A 731 -41.26 -23.83 13.67
CA GLU A 731 -42.45 -23.56 12.86
C GLU A 731 -43.00 -22.16 13.14
N GLU A 732 -43.06 -21.77 14.41
CA GLU A 732 -43.50 -20.42 14.79
C GLU A 732 -42.52 -19.34 14.34
N LEU A 733 -41.20 -19.59 14.43
CA LEU A 733 -40.18 -18.69 13.91
C LEU A 733 -40.33 -18.50 12.39
N ALA A 734 -40.56 -19.58 11.63
CA ALA A 734 -40.81 -19.50 10.20
C ALA A 734 -42.09 -18.70 9.88
N ARG A 735 -43.18 -18.95 10.62
CA ARG A 735 -44.44 -18.20 10.49
C ARG A 735 -44.26 -16.71 10.75
N LEU A 736 -43.55 -16.35 11.82
CA LEU A 736 -43.27 -14.95 12.20
C LEU A 736 -42.42 -14.23 11.16
N LEU A 737 -41.37 -14.89 10.66
CA LEU A 737 -40.54 -14.31 9.61
C LEU A 737 -41.35 -14.05 8.34
N GLN A 738 -42.19 -15.00 7.92
CA GLN A 738 -43.08 -14.80 6.78
C GLN A 738 -44.07 -13.65 7.01
N GLU A 739 -44.65 -13.55 8.21
CA GLU A 739 -45.56 -12.45 8.55
C GLU A 739 -44.86 -11.08 8.48
N ILE A 740 -43.65 -10.97 9.02
CA ILE A 740 -42.85 -9.73 9.02
C ILE A 740 -42.39 -9.36 7.61
N ILE A 741 -41.94 -10.34 6.82
CA ILE A 741 -41.51 -10.15 5.43
C ILE A 741 -42.68 -9.68 4.57
N ASN A 742 -43.87 -10.27 4.74
CA ASN A 742 -45.07 -9.96 3.95
C ASN A 742 -45.86 -8.72 4.45
N GLN A 743 -45.35 -7.97 5.43
CA GLN A 743 -46.05 -6.80 5.97
C GLN A 743 -45.65 -5.52 5.23
N PRO A 744 -46.52 -4.85 4.46
CA PRO A 744 -46.17 -3.71 3.58
C PRO A 744 -45.62 -2.49 4.33
N PHE A 745 -44.64 -1.79 3.75
CA PHE A 745 -44.25 -0.47 4.24
C PHE A 745 -45.25 0.58 3.77
N ASP A 746 -45.73 1.40 4.70
CA ASP A 746 -46.53 2.57 4.39
C ASP A 746 -45.59 3.77 4.20
N LEU A 747 -45.36 4.16 2.93
CA LEU A 747 -44.49 5.29 2.60
C LEU A 747 -45.01 6.64 3.16
N ILE A 748 -46.31 6.76 3.41
CA ILE A 748 -46.97 8.01 3.82
C ILE A 748 -46.89 8.20 5.34
N ASN A 749 -47.01 7.11 6.10
CA ASN A 749 -47.09 7.15 7.56
C ASN A 749 -45.83 6.61 8.27
N GLY A 750 -45.03 5.77 7.59
CA GLY A 750 -43.82 5.18 8.15
C GLY A 750 -44.06 4.31 9.40
N PRO A 751 -43.00 3.97 10.16
CA PRO A 751 -41.58 4.15 9.82
C PRO A 751 -41.16 3.22 8.67
N LEU A 752 -40.13 3.63 7.93
CA LEU A 752 -39.57 2.87 6.79
C LEU A 752 -38.40 1.96 7.18
N ILE A 753 -38.25 1.74 8.49
CA ILE A 753 -37.29 0.85 9.13
C ILE A 753 -38.04 0.03 10.17
N ARG A 754 -37.77 -1.28 10.20
CA ARG A 754 -38.22 -2.21 11.25
C ARG A 754 -37.01 -2.93 11.81
N LEU A 755 -36.84 -2.78 13.12
CA LEU A 755 -35.81 -3.44 13.92
C LEU A 755 -36.55 -4.29 14.94
N ILE A 756 -36.31 -5.60 14.95
CA ILE A 756 -36.98 -6.54 15.86
C ILE A 756 -35.94 -7.50 16.42
N LEU A 757 -35.95 -7.73 17.72
CA LEU A 757 -35.16 -8.78 18.34
C LEU A 757 -36.06 -9.98 18.65
N ILE A 758 -35.76 -11.13 18.06
CA ILE A 758 -36.42 -12.39 18.44
C ILE A 758 -35.54 -13.09 19.46
N ARG A 759 -36.09 -13.43 20.63
CA ARG A 759 -35.39 -14.19 21.66
C ARG A 759 -35.76 -15.67 21.55
N LEU A 760 -34.76 -16.52 21.29
CA LEU A 760 -34.94 -17.97 21.18
C LEU A 760 -34.64 -18.67 22.50
N ASP A 761 -33.63 -18.16 23.22
CA ASP A 761 -33.21 -18.62 24.55
C ASP A 761 -32.56 -17.47 25.35
N GLU A 762 -31.99 -17.75 26.53
CA GLU A 762 -31.30 -16.76 27.37
C GLU A 762 -30.10 -16.11 26.66
N LYS A 763 -29.41 -16.86 25.82
CA LYS A 763 -28.19 -16.45 25.11
C LYS A 763 -28.30 -16.51 23.59
N GLU A 764 -29.48 -16.81 23.06
CA GLU A 764 -29.68 -16.99 21.62
C GLU A 764 -30.78 -16.06 21.13
N HIS A 765 -30.42 -15.19 20.20
CA HIS A 765 -31.30 -14.13 19.69
C HIS A 765 -31.15 -14.01 18.17
N ILE A 766 -32.14 -13.40 17.52
CA ILE A 766 -32.06 -12.99 16.11
C ILE A 766 -32.37 -11.51 16.04
N LEU A 767 -31.43 -10.71 15.53
CA LEU A 767 -31.68 -9.32 15.17
C LEU A 767 -32.18 -9.25 13.72
N LEU A 768 -33.43 -8.84 13.57
CA LEU A 768 -34.09 -8.57 12.30
C LEU A 768 -33.98 -7.09 11.95
N THR A 769 -33.44 -6.81 10.76
CA THR A 769 -33.37 -5.47 10.18
C THR A 769 -34.05 -5.48 8.83
N HIS A 770 -35.13 -4.71 8.68
CA HIS A 770 -35.87 -4.55 7.42
C HIS A 770 -36.00 -3.06 7.12
N ILE A 771 -35.41 -2.58 6.02
CA ILE A 771 -35.38 -1.16 5.68
C ILE A 771 -35.85 -0.96 4.24
N HIS A 772 -36.80 -0.05 4.01
CA HIS A 772 -37.30 0.21 2.67
C HIS A 772 -36.20 0.80 1.76
N ASP A 773 -36.05 0.28 0.55
CA ASP A 773 -34.98 0.63 -0.39
C ASP A 773 -35.05 2.07 -0.94
N ILE A 774 -36.19 2.74 -0.84
CA ILE A 774 -36.31 4.17 -1.15
C ILE A 774 -35.47 5.08 -0.22
N ILE A 775 -35.10 4.58 0.97
CA ILE A 775 -34.28 5.31 1.95
C ILE A 775 -32.89 4.72 2.16
N ILE A 776 -32.57 3.57 1.55
CA ILE A 776 -31.29 2.89 1.75
C ILE A 776 -30.83 2.11 0.51
N ASP A 777 -29.53 2.16 0.22
CA ASP A 777 -28.87 1.28 -0.76
C ASP A 777 -27.98 0.23 -0.07
N ASN A 778 -27.43 -0.72 -0.82
CA ASN A 778 -26.60 -1.80 -0.26
C ASN A 778 -25.36 -1.27 0.48
N SER A 779 -24.67 -0.27 -0.07
CA SER A 779 -23.52 0.37 0.60
C SER A 779 -23.90 1.01 1.94
N SER A 780 -25.05 1.69 2.01
CA SER A 780 -25.58 2.26 3.24
C SER A 780 -25.92 1.19 4.28
N LEU A 781 -26.38 0.02 3.84
CA LEU A 781 -26.70 -1.08 4.73
C LEU A 781 -25.43 -1.65 5.38
N THR A 782 -24.33 -1.78 4.64
CA THR A 782 -23.01 -2.11 5.19
C THR A 782 -22.55 -1.04 6.20
N LEU A 783 -22.71 0.24 5.86
CA LEU A 783 -22.37 1.34 6.77
C LEU A 783 -23.20 1.32 8.06
N PHE A 784 -24.50 1.03 7.96
CA PHE A 784 -25.40 0.89 9.11
C PHE A 784 -24.89 -0.14 10.11
N PHE A 785 -24.48 -1.33 9.64
CA PHE A 785 -23.95 -2.37 10.55
C PHE A 785 -22.56 -2.03 11.08
N LYS A 786 -21.73 -1.32 10.31
CA LYS A 786 -20.43 -0.84 10.79
C LYS A 786 -20.57 0.21 11.90
N GLU A 787 -21.50 1.15 11.75
CA GLU A 787 -21.81 2.10 12.82
C GLU A 787 -22.39 1.39 14.05
N LEU A 788 -23.24 0.37 13.84
CA LEU A 788 -23.79 -0.44 14.93
C LEU A 788 -22.69 -1.14 15.74
N GLU A 789 -21.71 -1.74 15.06
CA GLU A 789 -20.53 -2.36 15.70
C GLU A 789 -19.75 -1.35 16.55
N LEU A 790 -19.39 -0.20 15.97
CA LEU A 790 -18.61 0.84 16.65
C LEU A 790 -19.35 1.40 17.88
N LEU A 791 -20.64 1.66 17.73
CA LEU A 791 -21.48 2.18 18.82
C LEU A 791 -21.68 1.16 19.92
N TYR A 792 -21.95 -0.09 19.57
CA TYR A 792 -22.12 -1.15 20.56
C TYR A 792 -20.82 -1.35 21.36
N GLN A 793 -19.66 -1.34 20.69
CA GLN A 793 -18.36 -1.44 21.34
C GLN A 793 -18.11 -0.30 22.33
N ALA A 794 -18.34 0.95 21.93
CA ALA A 794 -18.16 2.12 22.80
C ALA A 794 -19.12 2.10 24.00
N PHE A 795 -20.40 1.82 23.77
CA PHE A 795 -21.42 1.81 24.81
C PHE A 795 -21.28 0.65 25.79
N VAL A 796 -20.73 -0.51 25.36
CA VAL A 796 -20.36 -1.59 26.29
C VAL A 796 -19.28 -1.14 27.27
N LEU A 797 -18.34 -0.29 26.85
CA LEU A 797 -17.29 0.27 27.70
C LEU A 797 -17.75 1.45 28.56
N GLY A 798 -18.96 1.97 28.32
CA GLY A 798 -19.50 3.15 28.98
C GLY A 798 -19.02 4.47 28.37
N ASP A 799 -18.41 4.44 27.19
CA ASP A 799 -17.94 5.62 26.46
C ASP A 799 -19.10 6.31 25.71
N SER A 800 -18.90 7.58 25.31
CA SER A 800 -19.81 8.30 24.42
C SER A 800 -19.72 7.81 22.97
N SER A 801 -20.69 8.20 22.14
CA SER A 801 -20.69 7.91 20.69
C SER A 801 -19.35 8.32 20.07
N PRO A 802 -18.58 7.40 19.44
CA PRO A 802 -17.31 7.71 18.80
C PRO A 802 -17.50 8.28 17.38
N LEU A 803 -18.75 8.38 16.91
CA LEU A 803 -19.06 8.81 15.55
C LEU A 803 -19.10 10.36 15.48
N PRO A 804 -18.24 11.00 14.66
CA PRO A 804 -18.21 12.46 14.54
C PRO A 804 -19.52 12.96 13.89
N PRO A 805 -20.03 14.17 14.20
CA PRO A 805 -21.25 14.68 13.58
C PRO A 805 -21.18 14.66 12.05
N LEU A 806 -22.31 14.37 11.39
CA LEU A 806 -22.36 14.36 9.93
C LEU A 806 -22.26 15.80 9.41
N PRO A 807 -21.34 16.09 8.46
CA PRO A 807 -21.20 17.43 7.90
C PRO A 807 -22.43 17.82 7.06
N ILE A 808 -23.09 16.84 6.44
CA ILE A 808 -24.27 17.00 5.59
C ILE A 808 -25.25 15.85 5.86
N GLN A 809 -26.52 16.06 5.49
CA GLN A 809 -27.59 15.09 5.53
C GLN A 809 -28.03 14.72 4.11
N TYR A 810 -28.83 13.65 3.98
CA TYR A 810 -29.28 13.15 2.66
C TYR A 810 -30.04 14.21 1.86
N VAL A 811 -30.79 15.08 2.53
CA VAL A 811 -31.52 16.18 1.87
C VAL A 811 -30.60 17.20 1.21
N ASP A 812 -29.43 17.46 1.79
CA ASP A 812 -28.43 18.37 1.21
C ASP A 812 -27.85 17.78 -0.08
N TYR A 813 -27.58 16.47 -0.06
CA TYR A 813 -27.21 15.72 -1.27
C TYR A 813 -28.29 15.80 -2.35
N VAL A 814 -29.58 15.68 -1.99
CA VAL A 814 -30.68 15.76 -2.96
C VAL A 814 -30.75 17.15 -3.61
N GLN A 815 -30.65 18.21 -2.82
CA GLN A 815 -30.70 19.58 -3.34
C GLN A 815 -29.52 19.86 -4.27
N TRP A 816 -28.33 19.45 -3.85
CA TRP A 816 -27.13 19.47 -4.66
C TRP A 816 -27.35 18.74 -5.99
N GLN A 817 -27.82 17.48 -5.94
CA GLN A 817 -28.08 16.64 -7.10
C GLN A 817 -28.98 17.40 -8.08
N LEU A 818 -30.16 17.82 -7.63
CA LEU A 818 -31.15 18.49 -8.49
C LEU A 818 -30.61 19.78 -9.13
N LYS A 819 -29.82 20.58 -8.40
CA LYS A 819 -29.20 21.80 -8.93
C LYS A 819 -28.15 21.46 -9.99
N SER A 820 -27.26 20.52 -9.73
CA SER A 820 -26.20 20.11 -10.66
C SER A 820 -26.76 19.60 -11.99
N PHE A 821 -27.83 18.80 -11.97
CA PHE A 821 -28.45 18.27 -13.19
C PHE A 821 -29.41 19.24 -13.89
N SER A 822 -29.64 20.43 -13.33
CA SER A 822 -30.38 21.53 -13.99
C SER A 822 -29.47 22.51 -14.74
N SER A 823 -28.14 22.35 -14.62
CA SER A 823 -27.14 23.24 -15.21
C SER A 823 -26.80 22.88 -16.67
N GLN A 824 -26.32 23.85 -17.46
CA GLN A 824 -25.84 23.60 -18.83
C GLN A 824 -24.58 22.73 -18.89
N LEU A 825 -23.90 22.53 -17.76
CA LEU A 825 -22.64 21.77 -17.63
C LEU A 825 -22.85 20.25 -17.75
N ILE A 826 -24.10 19.77 -17.61
CA ILE A 826 -24.43 18.34 -17.73
C ILE A 826 -24.59 17.90 -19.19
N GLU A 827 -24.89 18.83 -20.09
CA GLU A 827 -25.27 18.54 -21.48
C GLU A 827 -24.19 17.77 -22.27
N PRO A 828 -22.88 18.07 -22.13
CA PRO A 828 -21.83 17.27 -22.76
C PRO A 828 -21.80 15.83 -22.27
N LYS A 829 -22.00 15.61 -20.97
CA LYS A 829 -22.03 14.27 -20.36
C LYS A 829 -23.26 13.47 -20.82
N ILE A 830 -24.42 14.12 -20.94
CA ILE A 830 -25.63 13.50 -21.52
C ILE A 830 -25.42 13.14 -22.99
N ASN A 831 -24.84 14.06 -23.78
CA ASN A 831 -24.59 13.82 -25.20
C ASN A 831 -23.57 12.70 -25.44
N HIS A 832 -22.63 12.51 -24.51
CA HIS A 832 -21.76 11.34 -24.51
C HIS A 832 -22.55 10.04 -24.38
N TYR A 833 -23.40 9.88 -23.35
CA TYR A 833 -24.22 8.67 -23.21
C TYR A 833 -25.21 8.48 -24.35
N LYS A 834 -25.80 9.56 -24.90
CA LYS A 834 -26.62 9.46 -26.12
C LYS A 834 -25.82 8.86 -27.27
N ARG A 835 -24.58 9.30 -27.51
CA ARG A 835 -23.72 8.70 -28.54
C ARG A 835 -23.48 7.21 -28.28
N ILE A 836 -23.19 6.79 -27.05
CA ILE A 836 -22.93 5.38 -26.72
C ILE A 836 -24.19 4.52 -26.85
N LEU A 837 -25.32 4.98 -26.35
CA LEU A 837 -26.55 4.18 -26.27
C LEU A 837 -27.34 4.19 -27.58
N GLU A 838 -27.25 5.27 -28.37
CA GLU A 838 -27.88 5.39 -29.70
C GLU A 838 -26.94 4.99 -30.86
N ALA A 839 -25.71 4.52 -30.60
CA ALA A 839 -24.73 4.12 -31.63
C ALA A 839 -25.14 2.92 -32.50
N GLY A 840 -26.20 2.20 -32.16
CA GLY A 840 -26.69 1.00 -32.86
C GLY A 840 -28.05 0.58 -32.35
N GLU A 841 -28.66 -0.47 -32.94
CA GLU A 841 -29.96 -0.99 -32.51
C GLU A 841 -29.96 -1.37 -31.01
N SER A 842 -31.13 -1.28 -30.37
CA SER A 842 -31.28 -1.66 -28.96
C SER A 842 -31.07 -3.18 -28.81
N PRO A 843 -30.00 -3.62 -28.11
CA PRO A 843 -29.65 -5.03 -28.10
C PRO A 843 -30.68 -5.84 -27.32
N THR A 844 -31.28 -6.82 -28.00
CA THR A 844 -32.26 -7.74 -27.41
C THR A 844 -31.61 -9.09 -27.17
N LEU A 845 -31.22 -9.37 -25.93
CA LEU A 845 -30.67 -10.67 -25.55
C LEU A 845 -31.78 -11.72 -25.54
N LYS A 846 -31.72 -12.67 -26.47
CA LYS A 846 -32.63 -13.83 -26.53
C LYS A 846 -31.95 -15.05 -25.91
N ILE A 847 -32.35 -15.42 -24.70
CA ILE A 847 -31.82 -16.61 -24.04
C ILE A 847 -32.41 -17.88 -24.69
N PRO A 848 -31.62 -18.94 -24.92
CA PRO A 848 -32.11 -20.19 -25.51
C PRO A 848 -33.28 -20.81 -24.72
N PRO A 849 -34.33 -21.35 -25.39
CA PRO A 849 -35.51 -21.89 -24.71
C PRO A 849 -35.22 -23.01 -23.70
N HIS A 850 -34.15 -23.79 -23.89
CA HIS A 850 -33.77 -24.88 -22.99
C HIS A 850 -33.15 -24.39 -21.67
N LEU A 851 -32.70 -23.13 -21.59
CA LEU A 851 -32.19 -22.52 -20.36
C LEU A 851 -33.28 -21.76 -19.60
N ILE A 852 -34.43 -21.53 -20.23
CA ILE A 852 -35.57 -20.82 -19.63
C ILE A 852 -36.56 -21.86 -19.08
N SER A 853 -37.20 -21.56 -17.95
CA SER A 853 -38.22 -22.45 -17.37
C SER A 853 -39.37 -22.74 -18.38
N PRO A 854 -39.84 -24.00 -18.50
CA PRO A 854 -40.90 -24.41 -19.42
C PRO A 854 -42.24 -23.68 -19.20
N SER A 855 -42.45 -23.13 -18.01
CA SER A 855 -43.66 -22.37 -17.64
C SER A 855 -43.86 -21.09 -18.47
N LYS A 856 -42.87 -20.66 -19.27
CA LYS A 856 -42.92 -19.45 -20.12
C LYS A 856 -42.49 -19.64 -21.58
N SER A 857 -42.49 -20.86 -22.11
CA SER A 857 -42.07 -21.14 -23.51
C SER A 857 -43.10 -20.72 -24.59
N GLY A 858 -43.94 -19.71 -24.36
CA GLY A 858 -44.92 -19.18 -25.33
C GLY A 858 -45.20 -17.68 -25.10
N ASP A 859 -45.88 -17.02 -26.05
CA ASP A 859 -46.16 -15.57 -26.21
C ASP A 859 -46.64 -14.72 -25.00
N LYS A 860 -46.60 -15.24 -23.76
CA LYS A 860 -46.93 -14.54 -22.50
C LYS A 860 -45.71 -13.92 -21.79
N LEU A 861 -44.81 -13.28 -22.53
CA LEU A 861 -43.73 -12.46 -21.94
C LEU A 861 -44.22 -11.07 -21.49
N SER A 862 -45.48 -10.69 -21.78
CA SER A 862 -46.00 -9.33 -21.64
C SER A 862 -46.91 -9.08 -20.44
N ASP A 863 -47.26 -10.07 -19.63
CA ASP A 863 -48.13 -9.85 -18.46
C ASP A 863 -47.31 -9.42 -17.24
N SER A 864 -47.64 -8.25 -16.72
CA SER A 864 -47.04 -7.56 -15.56
C SER A 864 -47.31 -8.25 -14.20
N SER A 865 -47.54 -9.57 -14.20
CA SER A 865 -47.81 -10.41 -13.03
C SER A 865 -46.72 -11.46 -12.81
N VAL A 866 -45.51 -11.24 -13.34
CA VAL A 866 -44.35 -12.10 -13.08
C VAL A 866 -43.93 -11.95 -11.62
N SER A 867 -43.87 -13.05 -10.86
CA SER A 867 -43.34 -13.00 -9.51
C SER A 867 -41.87 -12.61 -9.57
N SER A 868 -41.45 -11.72 -8.69
CA SER A 868 -40.09 -11.22 -8.60
C SER A 868 -39.22 -12.08 -7.69
N LEU A 869 -39.70 -13.26 -7.26
CA LEU A 869 -38.92 -14.19 -6.45
C LEU A 869 -37.71 -14.73 -7.22
N GLY A 870 -36.56 -14.63 -6.59
CA GLY A 870 -35.30 -15.19 -7.02
C GLY A 870 -34.57 -15.88 -5.88
N THR A 871 -33.42 -16.43 -6.23
CA THR A 871 -32.52 -17.17 -5.34
C THR A 871 -31.08 -16.95 -5.79
N ASN A 872 -30.13 -17.37 -4.96
CA ASN A 872 -28.72 -17.44 -5.31
C ASN A 872 -28.33 -18.85 -5.78
N PHE A 873 -27.31 -18.93 -6.63
CA PHE A 873 -26.52 -20.12 -6.91
C PHE A 873 -25.06 -19.81 -6.60
N ASP A 874 -24.54 -20.36 -5.51
CA ASP A 874 -23.17 -20.12 -5.05
C ASP A 874 -22.14 -20.92 -5.83
N PHE A 875 -20.97 -20.34 -6.00
CA PHE A 875 -19.80 -21.01 -6.55
C PHE A 875 -18.52 -20.45 -5.97
N GLU A 876 -17.47 -21.29 -5.95
CA GLU A 876 -16.14 -20.89 -5.54
C GLU A 876 -15.16 -21.06 -6.70
N ILE A 877 -14.23 -20.11 -6.77
CA ILE A 877 -13.13 -20.10 -7.71
C ILE A 877 -11.86 -20.46 -6.93
N PRO A 878 -11.26 -21.63 -7.18
CA PRO A 878 -10.08 -22.09 -6.45
C PRO A 878 -8.90 -21.11 -6.58
N GLY A 879 -8.09 -21.01 -5.51
CA GLY A 879 -6.99 -20.03 -5.47
C GLY A 879 -5.96 -20.16 -6.59
N ASP A 880 -5.68 -21.38 -7.07
CA ASP A 880 -4.76 -21.59 -8.19
C ASP A 880 -5.29 -20.99 -9.52
N PHE A 881 -6.61 -20.87 -9.67
CA PHE A 881 -7.22 -20.18 -10.80
C PHE A 881 -7.19 -18.67 -10.63
N THR A 882 -7.48 -18.18 -9.42
CA THR A 882 -7.39 -16.76 -9.07
C THR A 882 -5.98 -16.20 -9.26
N GLU A 883 -4.94 -16.98 -8.96
CA GLU A 883 -3.54 -16.59 -9.21
C GLU A 883 -3.27 -16.37 -10.71
N LYS A 884 -3.67 -17.30 -11.57
CA LYS A 884 -3.55 -17.16 -13.04
C LYS A 884 -4.33 -15.97 -13.56
N LEU A 885 -5.50 -15.72 -13.00
CA LEU A 885 -6.32 -14.57 -13.33
C LEU A 885 -5.64 -13.25 -12.94
N ASN A 886 -5.04 -13.17 -11.76
CA ASN A 886 -4.27 -12.01 -11.31
C ASN A 886 -3.06 -11.75 -12.21
N ILE A 887 -2.37 -12.81 -12.66
CA ILE A 887 -1.29 -12.71 -13.65
C ILE A 887 -1.81 -12.10 -14.96
N LEU A 888 -2.92 -12.61 -15.51
CA LEU A 888 -3.53 -12.04 -16.73
C LEU A 888 -3.89 -10.56 -16.53
N CYS A 889 -4.49 -10.22 -15.39
CA CYS A 889 -4.84 -8.84 -15.04
C CYS A 889 -3.62 -7.91 -15.09
N GLN A 890 -2.50 -8.35 -14.51
CA GLN A 890 -1.24 -7.59 -14.52
C GLN A 890 -0.65 -7.48 -15.94
N GLU A 891 -0.55 -8.57 -16.68
CA GLU A 891 0.01 -8.60 -18.04
C GLU A 891 -0.75 -7.70 -19.02
N GLN A 892 -2.09 -7.75 -18.98
CA GLN A 892 -2.95 -6.98 -19.88
C GLN A 892 -3.31 -5.60 -19.33
N ARG A 893 -2.85 -5.26 -18.11
CA ARG A 893 -3.15 -4.00 -17.39
C ARG A 893 -4.66 -3.76 -17.27
N ILE A 894 -5.39 -4.79 -16.87
CA ILE A 894 -6.84 -4.83 -16.66
C ILE A 894 -7.16 -5.27 -15.23
N THR A 895 -8.37 -5.01 -14.74
CA THR A 895 -8.79 -5.41 -13.39
C THR A 895 -9.57 -6.72 -13.39
N LEU A 896 -9.74 -7.34 -12.21
CA LEU A 896 -10.64 -8.48 -12.02
C LEU A 896 -12.04 -8.18 -12.57
N PHE A 897 -12.58 -6.99 -12.25
CA PHE A 897 -13.87 -6.52 -12.78
C PHE A 897 -13.91 -6.55 -14.32
N MET A 898 -12.87 -6.05 -14.99
CA MET A 898 -12.81 -6.05 -16.46
C MET A 898 -12.77 -7.48 -17.02
N THR A 899 -12.01 -8.39 -16.40
CA THR A 899 -11.97 -9.80 -16.84
C THR A 899 -13.30 -10.54 -16.63
N ALA A 900 -13.95 -10.34 -15.48
CA ALA A 900 -15.25 -10.92 -15.18
C ALA A 900 -16.33 -10.37 -16.12
N LEU A 901 -16.30 -9.06 -16.38
CA LEU A 901 -17.19 -8.41 -17.35
C LEU A 901 -16.99 -8.97 -18.77
N THR A 902 -15.75 -9.21 -19.20
CA THR A 902 -15.46 -9.85 -20.49
C THR A 902 -15.99 -11.28 -20.53
N ALA A 903 -15.74 -12.09 -19.50
CA ALA A 903 -16.25 -13.45 -19.43
C ALA A 903 -17.79 -13.48 -19.46
N PHE A 904 -18.43 -12.55 -18.74
CA PHE A 904 -19.88 -12.43 -18.71
C PHE A 904 -20.46 -11.97 -20.05
N ALA A 905 -19.82 -11.01 -20.72
CA ALA A 905 -20.22 -10.59 -22.07
C ALA A 905 -20.10 -11.75 -23.09
N VAL A 906 -19.01 -12.53 -23.04
CA VAL A 906 -18.81 -13.69 -23.90
C VAL A 906 -19.86 -14.78 -23.62
N LEU A 907 -20.22 -15.01 -22.35
CA LEU A 907 -21.30 -15.92 -21.96
C LEU A 907 -22.64 -15.49 -22.58
N LEU A 908 -23.01 -14.22 -22.42
CA LEU A 908 -24.25 -13.68 -22.99
C LEU A 908 -24.26 -13.75 -24.52
N TYR A 909 -23.12 -13.51 -25.18
CA TYR A 909 -22.96 -13.71 -26.62
C TYR A 909 -23.13 -15.17 -27.04
N SER A 910 -22.55 -16.12 -26.30
CA SER A 910 -22.62 -17.56 -26.62
C SER A 910 -24.07 -18.10 -26.61
N TYR A 911 -24.91 -17.55 -25.74
CA TYR A 911 -26.32 -17.92 -25.63
C TYR A 911 -27.21 -17.16 -26.59
N SER A 912 -27.06 -15.84 -26.70
CA SER A 912 -27.97 -15.00 -27.48
C SER A 912 -27.60 -14.85 -28.95
N GLY A 913 -26.33 -15.09 -29.30
CA GLY A 913 -25.76 -14.72 -30.61
C GLY A 913 -25.67 -13.21 -30.83
N CYS A 914 -26.01 -12.39 -29.82
CA CYS A 914 -26.02 -10.93 -29.93
C CYS A 914 -24.60 -10.39 -29.75
N GLU A 915 -24.05 -9.80 -30.81
CA GLU A 915 -22.68 -9.26 -30.80
C GLU A 915 -22.57 -7.92 -30.07
N ASP A 916 -23.67 -7.24 -29.75
CA ASP A 916 -23.65 -5.94 -29.08
C ASP A 916 -24.45 -6.05 -27.78
N ILE A 917 -23.80 -5.90 -26.64
CA ILE A 917 -24.36 -6.27 -25.34
C ILE A 917 -24.21 -5.10 -24.38
N ILE A 918 -25.31 -4.72 -23.72
CA ILE A 918 -25.29 -3.72 -22.64
C ILE A 918 -25.41 -4.44 -21.30
N ILE A 919 -24.37 -4.34 -20.48
CA ILE A 919 -24.34 -4.88 -19.12
C ILE A 919 -24.43 -3.71 -18.13
N ARG A 920 -25.21 -3.89 -17.07
CA ARG A 920 -25.36 -2.90 -16.00
C ARG A 920 -24.38 -3.21 -14.87
N ALA A 921 -23.72 -2.19 -14.34
CA ALA A 921 -22.82 -2.32 -13.19
C ALA A 921 -23.20 -1.31 -12.10
N PRO A 922 -23.90 -1.76 -11.02
CA PRO A 922 -24.18 -0.93 -9.86
C PRO A 922 -22.87 -0.45 -9.22
N ARG A 923 -22.88 0.78 -8.73
CA ARG A 923 -21.72 1.36 -8.07
C ARG A 923 -22.14 2.28 -6.94
N ASP A 924 -21.32 2.31 -5.90
CA ASP A 924 -21.36 3.36 -4.90
C ASP A 924 -20.98 4.71 -5.54
N ALA A 925 -21.87 5.70 -5.46
CA ALA A 925 -21.62 7.04 -5.99
C ALA A 925 -21.15 8.04 -4.91
N ARG A 926 -20.74 7.56 -3.73
CA ARG A 926 -20.13 8.37 -2.65
C ARG A 926 -18.68 8.73 -2.97
N ASN A 927 -18.45 9.38 -4.09
CA ASN A 927 -17.12 9.78 -4.57
C ASN A 927 -16.53 10.95 -3.75
N HIS A 928 -17.35 11.66 -2.97
CA HIS A 928 -16.94 12.79 -2.13
C HIS A 928 -16.79 12.39 -0.65
N PRO A 929 -15.77 12.88 0.09
CA PRO A 929 -15.57 12.57 1.51
C PRO A 929 -16.81 12.80 2.38
N HIS A 930 -17.53 13.90 2.18
CA HIS A 930 -18.76 14.20 2.93
C HIS A 930 -19.93 13.23 2.63
N LEU A 931 -19.91 12.53 1.50
CA LEU A 931 -20.92 11.51 1.16
C LEU A 931 -20.57 10.13 1.73
N LYS A 932 -19.28 9.84 2.00
CA LYS A 932 -18.84 8.54 2.52
C LYS A 932 -19.56 8.10 3.81
N PRO A 933 -19.76 8.96 4.83
CA PRO A 933 -20.45 8.56 6.06
C PRO A 933 -21.99 8.65 5.93
N LEU A 934 -22.56 8.91 4.75
CA LEU A 934 -23.98 9.19 4.60
C LEU A 934 -24.78 7.92 4.25
N ILE A 935 -25.76 7.59 5.10
CA ILE A 935 -26.80 6.60 4.79
C ILE A 935 -27.83 7.25 3.85
N GLY A 936 -28.24 6.53 2.81
CA GLY A 936 -29.25 6.98 1.87
C GLY A 936 -29.17 6.26 0.52
N LEU A 937 -30.17 6.49 -0.36
CA LEU A 937 -30.16 5.97 -1.72
C LEU A 937 -29.25 6.85 -2.61
N ILE A 938 -27.96 6.51 -2.66
CA ILE A 938 -26.90 7.28 -3.36
C ILE A 938 -26.31 6.48 -4.52
N SER A 939 -26.38 5.15 -4.50
CA SER A 939 -25.88 4.27 -5.56
C SER A 939 -26.35 4.68 -6.96
N ASN A 940 -25.47 4.51 -7.95
CA ASN A 940 -25.77 4.72 -9.37
C ASN A 940 -25.51 3.44 -10.19
N ILE A 941 -26.00 3.39 -11.42
CA ILE A 941 -25.79 2.28 -12.35
C ILE A 941 -24.99 2.75 -13.56
N MET A 942 -23.81 2.16 -13.76
CA MET A 942 -23.04 2.34 -14.98
C MET A 942 -23.55 1.41 -16.09
N LEU A 943 -23.57 1.91 -17.32
CA LEU A 943 -23.98 1.17 -18.51
C LEU A 943 -22.75 0.85 -19.35
N LEU A 944 -22.49 -0.43 -19.57
CA LEU A 944 -21.27 -0.94 -20.23
C LEU A 944 -21.67 -1.64 -21.52
N ARG A 945 -21.50 -0.94 -22.67
CA ARG A 945 -21.78 -1.49 -24.01
C ARG A 945 -20.54 -2.19 -24.55
N VAL A 946 -20.59 -3.50 -24.68
CA VAL A 946 -19.51 -4.36 -25.15
C VAL A 946 -19.89 -4.91 -26.53
N SER A 947 -19.05 -4.67 -27.54
CA SER A 947 -19.26 -5.20 -28.89
C SER A 947 -18.26 -6.31 -29.18
N LEU A 948 -18.78 -7.47 -29.58
CA LEU A 948 -18.06 -8.66 -30.05
C LEU A 948 -18.06 -8.76 -31.59
N SER A 949 -18.49 -7.70 -32.28
CA SER A 949 -18.54 -7.66 -33.74
C SER A 949 -17.16 -7.75 -34.37
N GLY A 950 -17.07 -8.40 -35.53
CA GLY A 950 -15.81 -8.64 -36.22
C GLY A 950 -14.96 -9.77 -35.63
N ASN A 951 -15.51 -10.55 -34.68
CA ASN A 951 -14.87 -11.71 -34.07
C ASN A 951 -13.49 -11.38 -33.47
N PRO A 952 -13.41 -10.46 -32.50
CA PRO A 952 -12.15 -10.09 -31.88
C PRO A 952 -11.52 -11.29 -31.17
N THR A 953 -10.20 -11.26 -31.01
CA THR A 953 -9.51 -12.12 -30.06
C THR A 953 -9.89 -11.75 -28.63
N VAL A 954 -9.74 -12.69 -27.69
CA VAL A 954 -9.95 -12.43 -26.26
C VAL A 954 -9.15 -11.20 -25.79
N ARG A 955 -7.88 -11.08 -26.19
CA ARG A 955 -7.03 -9.92 -25.84
C ARG A 955 -7.55 -8.60 -26.39
N GLU A 956 -8.04 -8.58 -27.63
CA GLU A 956 -8.64 -7.39 -28.22
C GLU A 956 -9.93 -7.00 -27.48
N LEU A 957 -10.76 -7.99 -27.14
CA LEU A 957 -11.97 -7.76 -26.36
C LEU A 957 -11.66 -7.25 -24.94
N LEU A 958 -10.64 -7.79 -24.26
CA LEU A 958 -10.17 -7.28 -22.96
C LEU A 958 -9.70 -5.82 -23.06
N THR A 959 -9.00 -5.47 -24.13
CA THR A 959 -8.53 -4.10 -24.40
C THR A 959 -9.72 -3.15 -24.65
N GLN A 960 -10.72 -3.60 -25.39
CA GLN A 960 -11.95 -2.85 -25.63
C GLN A 960 -12.75 -2.66 -24.35
N VAL A 961 -12.95 -3.71 -23.56
CA VAL A 961 -13.65 -3.66 -22.28
C VAL A 961 -12.95 -2.70 -21.32
N ARG A 962 -11.61 -2.71 -21.27
CA ARG A 962 -10.85 -1.71 -20.51
C ARG A 962 -11.20 -0.28 -20.92
N ARG A 963 -11.25 0.01 -22.23
CA ARG A 963 -11.64 1.33 -22.72
C ARG A 963 -13.07 1.69 -22.33
N VAL A 964 -14.02 0.77 -22.51
CA VAL A 964 -15.44 0.95 -22.16
C VAL A 964 -15.61 1.26 -20.68
N VAL A 965 -14.91 0.51 -19.81
CA VAL A 965 -14.96 0.73 -18.36
C VAL A 965 -14.34 2.07 -18.01
N LEU A 966 -13.13 2.39 -18.50
CA LEU A 966 -12.48 3.67 -18.20
C LEU A 966 -13.30 4.88 -18.66
N GLU A 967 -13.92 4.80 -19.84
CA GLU A 967 -14.84 5.81 -20.36
C GLU A 967 -16.09 5.92 -19.48
N ALA A 968 -16.72 4.80 -19.10
CA ALA A 968 -17.88 4.83 -18.20
C ALA A 968 -17.57 5.43 -16.82
N LEU A 969 -16.35 5.24 -16.30
CA LEU A 969 -15.90 5.83 -15.03
C LEU A 969 -15.80 7.37 -15.10
N GLU A 970 -15.50 7.93 -16.27
CA GLU A 970 -15.39 9.39 -16.49
C GLU A 970 -16.77 10.09 -16.41
N TYR A 971 -17.84 9.39 -16.80
CA TYR A 971 -19.21 9.91 -16.85
C TYR A 971 -20.14 9.34 -15.76
N GLN A 972 -19.58 8.62 -14.79
CA GLN A 972 -20.31 7.88 -13.75
C GLN A 972 -21.25 8.73 -12.88
N ASP A 973 -21.07 10.05 -12.83
CA ASP A 973 -21.85 10.93 -11.95
C ASP A 973 -23.26 11.20 -12.48
N ILE A 974 -23.60 10.78 -13.71
CA ILE A 974 -24.96 10.97 -14.24
C ILE A 974 -25.89 9.86 -13.72
N PRO A 975 -26.96 10.19 -12.97
CA PRO A 975 -27.93 9.21 -12.54
C PRO A 975 -28.56 8.51 -13.74
N PHE A 976 -28.60 7.17 -13.68
CA PHE A 976 -29.27 6.35 -14.70
C PHE A 976 -30.72 6.80 -14.95
N GLU A 977 -31.43 7.24 -13.92
CA GLU A 977 -32.81 7.73 -14.02
C GLU A 977 -32.92 9.03 -14.83
N HIS A 978 -31.88 9.86 -14.80
CA HIS A 978 -31.82 11.06 -15.63
C HIS A 978 -31.63 10.67 -17.10
N LEU A 979 -30.71 9.74 -17.38
CA LEU A 979 -30.47 9.22 -18.73
C LEU A 979 -31.75 8.63 -19.35
N ALA A 980 -32.53 7.87 -18.57
CA ALA A 980 -33.79 7.28 -19.05
C ALA A 980 -34.83 8.32 -19.51
N LYS A 981 -34.82 9.55 -18.96
CA LYS A 981 -35.73 10.64 -19.37
C LYS A 981 -35.30 11.28 -20.69
N VAL A 982 -33.98 11.40 -20.93
CA VAL A 982 -33.40 12.18 -22.04
C VAL A 982 -33.04 11.34 -23.28
N ILE A 983 -33.04 10.02 -23.17
CA ILE A 983 -32.81 9.07 -24.27
C ILE A 983 -34.14 8.71 -24.95
N LYS A 984 -34.10 8.46 -26.28
CA LYS A 984 -35.31 8.09 -27.05
C LYS A 984 -35.96 6.79 -26.52
N PRO A 985 -37.30 6.67 -26.55
CA PRO A 985 -38.04 5.54 -25.98
C PRO A 985 -37.56 4.15 -26.42
N GLU A 986 -37.17 3.98 -27.69
CA GLU A 986 -36.68 2.71 -28.23
C GLU A 986 -35.32 2.25 -27.65
N TYR A 987 -34.53 3.18 -27.10
CA TYR A 987 -33.24 2.91 -26.44
C TYR A 987 -33.35 2.96 -24.90
N ARG A 988 -34.56 3.11 -24.35
CA ARG A 988 -34.78 3.07 -22.90
C ARG A 988 -34.57 1.64 -22.40
N LEU A 989 -33.53 1.45 -21.62
CA LEU A 989 -33.17 0.17 -21.01
C LEU A 989 -34.21 -0.33 -19.98
N ASP A 990 -35.14 0.51 -19.53
CA ASP A 990 -36.27 0.05 -18.71
C ASP A 990 -37.19 -0.92 -19.49
N ASN A 991 -37.19 -0.85 -20.84
CA ASN A 991 -37.97 -1.68 -21.75
C ASN A 991 -37.17 -2.87 -22.33
N SER A 992 -35.91 -3.07 -21.94
CA SER A 992 -35.11 -4.21 -22.43
C SER A 992 -35.70 -5.53 -21.94
N SER A 993 -35.82 -6.53 -22.83
CA SER A 993 -36.43 -7.83 -22.53
C SER A 993 -35.65 -8.71 -21.54
N PHE A 994 -34.36 -8.43 -21.33
CA PHE A 994 -33.49 -9.17 -20.41
C PHE A 994 -32.48 -8.22 -19.74
N LYS A 995 -32.36 -8.28 -18.41
CA LYS A 995 -31.56 -7.38 -17.59
C LYS A 995 -30.37 -8.15 -16.97
N ALA A 996 -29.20 -8.00 -17.59
CA ALA A 996 -27.93 -8.54 -17.10
C ALA A 996 -27.19 -7.51 -16.22
N VAL A 997 -26.75 -7.95 -15.05
CA VAL A 997 -26.05 -7.12 -14.06
C VAL A 997 -24.74 -7.80 -13.62
N ILE A 998 -23.70 -7.01 -13.37
CA ILE A 998 -22.46 -7.49 -12.76
C ILE A 998 -22.04 -6.59 -11.61
N THR A 999 -21.69 -7.21 -10.48
CA THR A 999 -21.19 -6.56 -9.28
C THR A 999 -19.93 -7.29 -8.81
N VAL A 1000 -18.84 -6.55 -8.55
CA VAL A 1000 -17.61 -7.12 -7.95
C VAL A 1000 -17.29 -6.33 -6.69
N LEU A 1001 -17.18 -7.02 -5.57
CA LEU A 1001 -17.00 -6.45 -4.22
C LEU A 1001 -15.60 -6.77 -3.70
N SER A 1002 -15.06 -5.88 -2.87
CA SER A 1002 -13.76 -6.09 -2.21
C SER A 1002 -13.85 -7.01 -0.98
N GLU A 1003 -15.04 -7.19 -0.44
CA GLU A 1003 -15.32 -7.97 0.77
C GLU A 1003 -16.58 -8.80 0.55
N SER A 1004 -16.75 -9.82 1.40
CA SER A 1004 -17.95 -10.62 1.35
C SER A 1004 -19.18 -9.75 1.61
N PRO A 1005 -20.24 -9.83 0.78
CA PRO A 1005 -21.54 -9.26 1.14
C PRO A 1005 -22.12 -9.88 2.44
N GLU A 1006 -21.56 -11.00 2.88
CA GLU A 1006 -21.87 -11.71 4.13
C GLU A 1006 -20.96 -11.32 5.32
N GLU A 1007 -19.95 -10.43 5.19
CA GLU A 1007 -19.10 -10.10 6.35
C GLU A 1007 -19.91 -9.31 7.41
N GLU A 1008 -20.33 -10.04 8.44
CA GLU A 1008 -21.35 -9.67 9.40
C GLU A 1008 -20.81 -8.95 10.64
N LEU A 1009 -21.47 -7.84 10.94
CA LEU A 1009 -21.65 -7.22 12.25
C LEU A 1009 -20.92 -7.94 13.40
N LYS A 1010 -19.83 -7.36 13.90
CA LYS A 1010 -19.13 -7.90 15.08
C LYS A 1010 -19.58 -7.15 16.32
N LEU A 1011 -20.08 -7.89 17.30
CA LEU A 1011 -20.49 -7.32 18.58
C LEU A 1011 -19.65 -7.96 19.70
N PRO A 1012 -18.85 -7.18 20.44
CA PRO A 1012 -18.07 -7.68 21.58
C PRO A 1012 -18.90 -8.56 22.54
N GLY A 1013 -18.42 -9.78 22.78
CA GLY A 1013 -19.08 -10.74 23.66
C GLY A 1013 -20.18 -11.59 23.00
N LEU A 1014 -20.37 -11.48 21.68
CA LEU A 1014 -21.33 -12.26 20.90
C LEU A 1014 -20.64 -12.96 19.72
N GLU A 1015 -21.06 -14.19 19.46
CA GLU A 1015 -20.86 -14.87 18.18
C GLU A 1015 -22.03 -14.47 17.27
N VAL A 1016 -21.72 -13.91 16.10
CA VAL A 1016 -22.71 -13.40 15.15
C VAL A 1016 -22.60 -14.20 13.85
N THR A 1017 -23.74 -14.67 13.33
CA THR A 1017 -23.84 -15.37 12.05
C THR A 1017 -25.07 -14.89 11.28
N SER A 1018 -25.00 -14.62 9.97
CA SER A 1018 -26.18 -14.32 9.18
C SER A 1018 -26.98 -15.57 9.00
N TRP A 1019 -28.27 -15.32 8.84
CA TRP A 1019 -29.20 -16.32 8.39
C TRP A 1019 -29.79 -15.90 7.04
N GLU A 1020 -29.52 -16.70 6.01
CA GLU A 1020 -29.91 -16.43 4.63
C GLU A 1020 -31.34 -16.86 4.28
N MET A 1021 -31.96 -16.18 3.30
CA MET A 1021 -33.27 -16.57 2.76
C MET A 1021 -33.03 -17.44 1.54
N GLU A 1022 -33.72 -18.58 1.46
CA GLU A 1022 -33.70 -19.41 0.24
C GLU A 1022 -34.38 -18.69 -0.95
N GLU A 1023 -35.23 -17.70 -0.70
CA GLU A 1023 -35.96 -16.95 -1.71
C GLU A 1023 -36.13 -15.49 -1.31
N PHE A 1024 -35.90 -14.57 -2.26
CA PHE A 1024 -36.06 -13.14 -2.07
C PHE A 1024 -36.37 -12.42 -3.38
N GLU A 1025 -36.89 -11.20 -3.32
CA GLU A 1025 -37.20 -10.43 -4.52
C GLU A 1025 -35.91 -10.00 -5.26
N VAL A 1026 -35.80 -10.35 -6.54
CA VAL A 1026 -34.68 -9.98 -7.42
C VAL A 1026 -35.17 -9.18 -8.62
N ARG A 1027 -34.51 -8.06 -8.88
CA ARG A 1027 -34.82 -7.17 -10.00
C ARG A 1027 -34.21 -7.59 -11.33
N PRO A 1028 -32.90 -7.89 -11.39
CA PRO A 1028 -32.30 -8.37 -12.63
C PRO A 1028 -32.82 -9.76 -12.97
N ASP A 1029 -32.78 -10.09 -14.25
CA ASP A 1029 -33.10 -11.46 -14.67
C ASP A 1029 -31.93 -12.38 -14.34
N LEU A 1030 -30.70 -11.87 -14.48
CA LEU A 1030 -29.46 -12.54 -14.09
C LEU A 1030 -28.41 -11.52 -13.61
N GLU A 1031 -27.86 -11.74 -12.42
CA GLU A 1031 -26.80 -10.93 -11.84
C GLU A 1031 -25.62 -11.80 -11.39
N LEU A 1032 -24.42 -11.41 -11.79
CA LEU A 1032 -23.15 -12.01 -11.35
C LEU A 1032 -22.58 -11.17 -10.21
N ILE A 1033 -22.41 -11.78 -9.04
CA ILE A 1033 -21.80 -11.14 -7.87
C ILE A 1033 -20.52 -11.90 -7.52
N LEU A 1034 -19.40 -11.19 -7.38
CA LEU A 1034 -18.08 -11.76 -7.08
C LEU A 1034 -17.39 -10.99 -5.96
N TRP A 1035 -16.62 -11.68 -5.11
CA TRP A 1035 -15.81 -11.05 -4.08
C TRP A 1035 -14.57 -11.89 -3.71
N GLU A 1036 -13.62 -11.27 -3.02
CA GLU A 1036 -12.43 -11.95 -2.50
C GLU A 1036 -12.75 -12.75 -1.24
N ASN A 1037 -12.30 -14.01 -1.21
CA ASN A 1037 -12.41 -14.85 -0.03
C ASN A 1037 -11.19 -14.68 0.88
N LYS A 1038 -11.29 -13.77 1.86
CA LYS A 1038 -10.23 -13.47 2.84
C LYS A 1038 -10.00 -14.58 3.88
N THR A 1039 -10.86 -15.59 3.96
CA THR A 1039 -10.74 -16.69 4.92
C THR A 1039 -9.87 -17.85 4.42
N SER A 1040 -9.54 -17.87 3.14
CA SER A 1040 -8.70 -18.89 2.53
C SER A 1040 -7.20 -18.56 2.70
N PRO A 1041 -6.35 -19.55 3.01
CA PRO A 1041 -4.89 -19.36 3.12
C PRO A 1041 -4.22 -19.01 1.78
N LYS A 1042 -4.89 -19.26 0.64
CA LYS A 1042 -4.53 -18.75 -0.69
C LYS A 1042 -5.61 -17.79 -1.18
N PRO A 1043 -5.28 -16.70 -1.90
CA PRO A 1043 -6.29 -15.79 -2.44
C PRO A 1043 -7.25 -16.55 -3.36
N SER A 1044 -8.51 -16.74 -2.95
CA SER A 1044 -9.58 -17.33 -3.77
C SER A 1044 -10.71 -16.32 -3.98
N LEU A 1045 -11.56 -16.57 -4.97
CA LEU A 1045 -12.76 -15.75 -5.19
C LEU A 1045 -14.00 -16.58 -4.88
N LYS A 1046 -15.00 -15.95 -4.30
CA LYS A 1046 -16.35 -16.50 -4.20
C LYS A 1046 -17.28 -15.69 -5.08
N GLY A 1047 -18.36 -16.31 -5.50
CA GLY A 1047 -19.41 -15.62 -6.21
C GLY A 1047 -20.73 -16.33 -6.10
N TRP A 1048 -21.80 -15.63 -6.45
CA TRP A 1048 -23.07 -16.25 -6.70
C TRP A 1048 -23.75 -15.64 -7.91
N TRP A 1049 -24.60 -16.44 -8.54
CA TRP A 1049 -25.58 -15.96 -9.50
C TRP A 1049 -26.88 -15.66 -8.78
N GLN A 1050 -27.35 -14.43 -8.88
CA GLN A 1050 -28.67 -14.05 -8.40
C GLN A 1050 -29.63 -14.04 -9.60
N TYR A 1051 -30.70 -14.82 -9.54
CA TYR A 1051 -31.59 -15.07 -10.69
C TYR A 1051 -33.05 -15.26 -10.29
N LYS A 1052 -33.97 -14.99 -11.21
CA LYS A 1052 -35.42 -15.21 -11.01
C LYS A 1052 -35.77 -16.69 -11.16
N LYS A 1053 -36.41 -17.27 -10.14
CA LYS A 1053 -36.86 -18.68 -10.16
C LYS A 1053 -37.92 -18.94 -11.25
N ASP A 1054 -38.71 -17.92 -11.58
CA ASP A 1054 -39.70 -17.95 -12.67
C ASP A 1054 -39.07 -17.85 -14.07
N TYR A 1055 -37.75 -17.67 -14.17
CA TYR A 1055 -37.03 -17.53 -15.44
C TYR A 1055 -36.01 -18.64 -15.64
N PHE A 1056 -35.22 -19.00 -14.62
CA PHE A 1056 -34.22 -20.07 -14.67
C PHE A 1056 -34.51 -21.17 -13.65
N GLU A 1057 -34.25 -22.41 -14.04
CA GLU A 1057 -34.25 -23.56 -13.13
C GLU A 1057 -32.84 -23.83 -12.61
N LEU A 1058 -32.72 -24.60 -11.51
CA LEU A 1058 -31.42 -24.93 -10.91
C LEU A 1058 -30.48 -25.64 -11.90
N ASP A 1059 -31.03 -26.51 -12.75
CA ASP A 1059 -30.27 -27.20 -13.81
C ASP A 1059 -29.73 -26.21 -14.84
N SER A 1060 -30.55 -25.21 -15.24
CA SER A 1060 -30.10 -24.12 -16.12
C SER A 1060 -28.95 -23.34 -15.50
N MET A 1061 -29.02 -23.02 -14.21
CA MET A 1061 -27.99 -22.27 -13.50
C MET A 1061 -26.70 -23.06 -13.31
N THR A 1062 -26.81 -24.37 -13.09
CA THR A 1062 -25.66 -25.28 -13.08
C THR A 1062 -24.94 -25.26 -14.42
N GLN A 1063 -25.69 -25.31 -15.52
CA GLN A 1063 -25.14 -25.19 -16.87
C GLN A 1063 -24.50 -23.81 -17.12
N ILE A 1064 -25.20 -22.72 -16.80
CA ILE A 1064 -24.71 -21.34 -16.94
C ILE A 1064 -23.40 -21.16 -16.17
N ASN A 1065 -23.31 -21.64 -14.94
CA ASN A 1065 -22.12 -21.53 -14.13
C ASN A 1065 -20.95 -22.34 -14.71
N ARG A 1066 -21.20 -23.59 -15.15
CA ARG A 1066 -20.18 -24.43 -15.78
C ARG A 1066 -19.62 -23.77 -17.05
N ASP A 1067 -20.51 -23.28 -17.92
CA ASP A 1067 -20.14 -22.66 -19.18
C ASP A 1067 -19.37 -21.33 -18.92
N PHE A 1068 -19.79 -20.54 -17.92
CA PHE A 1068 -19.07 -19.35 -17.47
C PHE A 1068 -17.66 -19.68 -16.97
N MET A 1069 -17.51 -20.68 -16.10
CA MET A 1069 -16.21 -21.10 -15.59
C MET A 1069 -15.28 -21.60 -16.71
N GLN A 1070 -15.82 -22.29 -17.71
CA GLN A 1070 -15.07 -22.73 -18.88
C GLN A 1070 -14.62 -21.55 -19.75
N ILE A 1071 -15.52 -20.61 -20.05
CA ILE A 1071 -15.21 -19.38 -20.80
C ILE A 1071 -14.15 -18.58 -20.05
N TRP A 1072 -14.32 -18.40 -18.75
CA TRP A 1072 -13.38 -17.63 -17.94
C TRP A 1072 -12.01 -18.29 -17.90
N SER A 1073 -11.97 -19.62 -17.78
CA SER A 1073 -10.73 -20.38 -17.87
C SER A 1073 -10.02 -20.18 -19.19
N GLU A 1074 -10.75 -20.22 -20.30
CA GLU A 1074 -10.18 -20.05 -21.63
C GLU A 1074 -9.78 -18.62 -21.97
N ILE A 1075 -10.42 -17.63 -21.34
CA ILE A 1075 -9.95 -16.25 -21.37
C ILE A 1075 -8.57 -16.13 -20.69
N VAL A 1076 -8.37 -16.87 -19.59
CA VAL A 1076 -7.12 -16.86 -18.80
C VAL A 1076 -6.00 -17.64 -19.49
N THR A 1077 -6.27 -18.81 -20.05
CA THR A 1077 -5.25 -19.70 -20.63
C THR A 1077 -4.85 -19.32 -22.06
N ASN A 1078 -5.79 -18.82 -22.86
CA ASN A 1078 -5.64 -18.69 -24.31
C ASN A 1078 -6.10 -17.31 -24.83
N PRO A 1079 -5.48 -16.19 -24.40
CA PRO A 1079 -5.96 -14.84 -24.73
C PRO A 1079 -5.84 -14.45 -26.21
N HIS A 1080 -5.21 -15.29 -27.05
CA HIS A 1080 -5.01 -15.06 -28.48
C HIS A 1080 -6.11 -15.65 -29.37
N GLN A 1081 -7.03 -16.44 -28.82
CA GLN A 1081 -8.07 -17.09 -29.61
C GLN A 1081 -9.25 -16.14 -29.93
N PRO A 1082 -9.92 -16.31 -31.08
CA PRO A 1082 -11.14 -15.57 -31.41
C PRO A 1082 -12.32 -15.95 -30.53
N VAL A 1083 -13.18 -14.99 -30.19
CA VAL A 1083 -14.34 -15.22 -29.29
C VAL A 1083 -15.42 -16.13 -29.89
N THR A 1084 -15.46 -16.33 -31.20
CA THR A 1084 -16.38 -17.28 -31.86
C THR A 1084 -16.17 -18.74 -31.44
N ILE A 1085 -15.00 -19.11 -30.91
CA ILE A 1085 -14.77 -20.46 -30.39
C ILE A 1085 -15.76 -20.82 -29.28
N PHE A 1086 -16.21 -19.81 -28.52
CA PHE A 1086 -17.16 -19.98 -27.41
C PHE A 1086 -18.60 -20.22 -27.87
N GLN A 1087 -18.95 -19.98 -29.15
CA GLN A 1087 -20.26 -20.36 -29.69
C GLN A 1087 -20.43 -21.88 -29.84
N ASN A 1088 -19.31 -22.60 -29.98
CA ASN A 1088 -19.27 -24.06 -30.20
C ASN A 1088 -19.19 -24.87 -28.89
N LEU A 1089 -19.14 -24.22 -27.73
CA LEU A 1089 -19.18 -24.90 -26.42
C LEU A 1089 -20.48 -25.70 -26.19
N LYS A 1090 -21.46 -25.59 -27.10
CA LYS A 1090 -22.74 -26.32 -27.09
C LYS A 1090 -22.66 -27.81 -27.46
N ASN A 1091 -21.49 -28.32 -27.89
CA ASN A 1091 -21.35 -29.68 -28.44
C ASN A 1091 -20.36 -30.59 -27.69
N VAL A 1092 -19.97 -30.25 -26.45
CA VAL A 1092 -19.11 -31.13 -25.60
C VAL A 1092 -19.87 -31.62 -24.38
#